data_AF-A0A8J5NWT8-F1
#
_entry.id   AF-A0A8J5NWT8-F1
#
_cell.length_a   1.000
_cell.length_b   1.000
_cell.length_c   1.000
_cell.angle_alpha   90.00
_cell.angle_beta   90.00
_cell.angle_gamma   90.00
#
_symmetry.space_group_name_H-M   'P 1'
#
loop_
_entity.id
_entity.type
_entity.pdbx_description
1 polymer ?
#
loop_
_entity_poly.entity_id
_entity_poly.type
_entity_poly.pdbx_seq_one_letter_code
_entity_poly.pdbx_strand_id
1 'polypeptide(L)'
;MPGKIENGTPKDLKIGDELVSAAKSLLDRAFKNHHSYYGLCSTSCQVYDTAWVAMIPKKTDNVKHWLFPECFHYLLKTQAADGSWGDLPTTQTAGILDTASAVLALLSHVREPLQILDVSPDEMGLRIEHGVASLKRQLAVWNDVEETNHIGVELIVPALLSMLEKELGVSSFEFPCRDVLDRMHEEKLGHFDLEKVYDKPSSVLHSLEAFLGKIDFDRLSHHLYRGSMMASPSSTAAYLIGATKWDDEAEDYLRHVMRNGAGHGDGGISGTFPTTHFECSWILATLLKGGFTVKQIDCDGLRGLSTILADALRDENGVIGFAPHTADVDDTAKALLALSLINQHASPDIMINVFEGKDHFTTFGSERDPSLTSNLHVLLSLLKQPNLSQYHPQILKATLFICRWWWDSDHHVKDKWNLSHLYPTMLLVEAFTDVLHLIDGGELSGLFDENLKCKIGLSVFQAVLRIVLNQDDDGSWRGYREQTCYAILALAQARHVCFFTHMVDKLQSCIDRGVSWLKSCSFHSQDLTWTSKTAYEVGFVAEAYKLAALQSASLEVPAAPVGHSLTSAVPSSDLEQYMRLVRKTALFSPLDEWELRASIIESSFFVPLLQAQRVEIYPRDSVNIEEDKYLSIIPFTWIGCNNRTRTFASNRWLYDMMYLSLLGYQTDEYMEAVAGPVFGDISLLHHTIDKIIDNIRVNSAGTNGTVRNGNGHQHESLNIGQVEDTLTRFTNSVLKHKDVLRSSSCDQATLRQEFRTFMHAHATQLEDNSRFSKQDSSDVFSSPEQSYFQWVNSTGGSHVACAYSFAFSNCLISANLLQGNDAFPSVTQKYLISSVMRHATNMCRMYNDFGSIARDNAERNVNSIHFPEFALCKGTSQSLDDRKKRLSQIAAYEQACLDRAMKALERQPQDDAGDCAGSKEMRKLKIVKLFCDVTELYDQLYVIKDLSSSMK
;
A
#
# COMPACT_ATOMS: atom_id res chain seq x y z
N MET A 1 -2.15 65.96 27.31
CA MET A 1 -1.16 64.90 27.05
C MET A 1 -1.93 63.62 26.76
N PRO A 2 -1.84 63.05 25.56
CA PRO A 2 -2.42 61.74 25.28
C PRO A 2 -1.44 60.64 25.70
N GLY A 3 -1.93 59.64 26.43
CA GLY A 3 -1.20 58.44 26.80
C GLY A 3 -1.06 57.50 25.60
N LYS A 4 0.14 56.92 25.47
CA LYS A 4 0.56 56.00 24.40
C LYS A 4 -0.39 54.80 24.30
N ILE A 5 -0.85 54.54 23.08
CA ILE A 5 -1.39 53.25 22.65
C ILE A 5 -0.19 52.32 22.47
N GLU A 6 -0.07 51.29 23.31
CA GLU A 6 0.82 50.17 23.06
C GLU A 6 0.25 49.36 21.89
N ASN A 7 0.88 49.49 20.73
CA ASN A 7 0.68 48.61 19.59
C ASN A 7 1.21 47.22 19.97
N GLY A 8 0.35 46.39 20.54
CA GLY A 8 0.59 44.95 20.57
C GLY A 8 0.52 44.41 19.15
N THR A 9 1.66 44.00 18.60
CA THR A 9 1.72 43.24 17.34
C THR A 9 0.82 42.00 17.49
N PRO A 10 -0.07 41.68 16.53
CA PRO A 10 -0.90 40.49 16.60
C PRO A 10 -0.06 39.24 16.81
N LYS A 11 -0.49 38.32 17.69
CA LYS A 11 0.24 37.08 18.01
C LYS A 11 0.60 36.27 16.76
N ASP A 12 -0.25 36.30 15.72
CA ASP A 12 -0.05 35.56 14.47
C ASP A 12 1.10 36.15 13.62
N LEU A 13 1.28 37.47 13.62
CA LEU A 13 2.43 38.14 12.99
C LEU A 13 3.75 37.75 13.67
N LYS A 14 3.75 37.59 14.99
CA LYS A 14 4.94 37.22 15.76
C LYS A 14 5.38 35.77 15.51
N ILE A 15 4.41 34.84 15.36
CA ILE A 15 4.69 33.43 15.06
C ILE A 15 5.24 33.27 13.64
N GLY A 16 4.69 34.01 12.66
CA GLY A 16 5.21 34.01 11.28
C GLY A 16 6.67 34.48 11.21
N ASP A 17 7.03 35.53 11.97
CA ASP A 17 8.40 36.04 12.02
C ASP A 17 9.38 35.04 12.68
N GLU A 18 8.95 34.29 13.69
CA GLU A 18 9.77 33.25 14.35
C GLU A 18 10.06 32.06 13.40
N LEU A 19 9.06 31.57 12.66
CA LEU A 19 9.23 30.48 11.70
C LEU A 19 10.15 30.87 10.54
N VAL A 20 10.02 32.10 10.01
CA VAL A 20 10.91 32.62 8.97
C VAL A 20 12.35 32.71 9.47
N SER A 21 12.56 33.18 10.70
CA SER A 21 13.90 33.22 11.31
C SER A 21 14.49 31.82 11.49
N ALA A 22 13.69 30.84 11.90
CA ALA A 22 14.13 29.45 12.04
C ALA A 22 14.50 28.83 10.68
N ALA A 23 13.70 29.07 9.63
CA ALA A 23 13.99 28.61 8.28
C ALA A 23 15.30 29.20 7.74
N LYS A 24 15.55 30.50 7.93
CA LYS A 24 16.85 31.11 7.57
C LYS A 24 18.01 30.51 8.36
N SER A 25 17.83 30.28 9.65
CA SER A 25 18.84 29.64 10.50
C SER A 25 19.17 28.22 10.03
N LEU A 26 18.17 27.44 9.62
CA LEU A 26 18.38 26.12 9.03
C LEU A 26 19.20 26.20 7.74
N LEU A 27 18.81 27.06 6.80
CA LEU A 27 19.51 27.27 5.53
C LEU A 27 20.97 27.69 5.76
N ASP A 28 21.19 28.66 6.64
CA ASP A 28 22.53 29.17 6.93
C ASP A 28 23.40 28.12 7.65
N ARG A 29 22.83 27.29 8.53
CA ARG A 29 23.57 26.18 9.18
C ARG A 29 23.94 25.08 8.20
N ALA A 30 22.99 24.66 7.36
CA ALA A 30 23.25 23.66 6.33
C ALA A 30 24.36 24.14 5.37
N PHE A 31 24.31 25.40 4.93
CA PHE A 31 25.33 25.96 4.07
C PHE A 31 26.69 26.12 4.76
N LYS A 32 26.72 26.54 6.04
CA LYS A 32 27.98 26.67 6.81
C LYS A 32 28.64 25.32 7.09
N ASN A 33 27.85 24.26 7.23
CA ASN A 33 28.36 22.90 7.45
C ASN A 33 28.83 22.22 6.16
N HIS A 34 28.58 22.81 4.99
CA HIS A 34 29.07 22.26 3.73
C HIS A 34 30.59 22.44 3.59
N HIS A 35 31.33 21.33 3.48
CA HIS A 35 32.75 21.32 3.16
C HIS A 35 32.96 21.24 1.64
N SER A 36 33.77 22.11 1.04
CA SER A 36 33.99 22.13 -0.42
C SER A 36 34.53 20.81 -0.99
N TYR A 37 35.32 20.07 -0.20
CA TYR A 37 35.84 18.76 -0.59
C TYR A 37 34.95 17.59 -0.13
N TYR A 38 34.41 17.63 1.08
CA TYR A 38 33.78 16.45 1.69
C TYR A 38 32.25 16.53 1.66
N GLY A 39 31.68 17.65 1.23
CA GLY A 39 30.24 17.86 1.12
C GLY A 39 29.58 18.22 2.45
N LEU A 40 28.26 18.05 2.47
CA LEU A 40 27.38 18.23 3.61
C LEU A 40 26.79 16.87 4.00
N CYS A 41 26.69 16.62 5.31
CA CYS A 41 25.95 15.48 5.82
C CYS A 41 25.42 15.76 7.24
N SER A 42 24.13 15.51 7.44
CA SER A 42 23.46 15.55 8.76
C SER A 42 22.77 14.22 9.10
N THR A 43 23.18 13.13 8.45
CA THR A 43 22.63 11.80 8.70
C THR A 43 23.10 11.25 10.05
N SER A 44 22.21 10.59 10.77
CA SER A 44 22.51 9.96 12.07
C SER A 44 23.55 8.84 11.94
N CYS A 45 24.26 8.55 13.04
CA CYS A 45 25.16 7.41 13.10
C CYS A 45 24.41 6.09 12.89
N GLN A 46 25.03 5.15 12.19
CA GLN A 46 24.53 3.80 11.95
C GLN A 46 25.52 2.79 12.54
N VAL A 47 25.01 1.85 13.33
CA VAL A 47 25.85 0.86 14.02
C VAL A 47 26.54 -0.04 13.00
N TYR A 48 25.84 -0.44 11.95
CA TYR A 48 26.38 -1.22 10.85
C TYR A 48 27.69 -0.65 10.30
N ASP A 49 27.69 0.62 9.88
CA ASP A 49 28.88 1.27 9.33
C ASP A 49 29.96 1.48 10.39
N THR A 50 29.56 1.84 11.61
CA THR A 50 30.49 1.99 12.74
C THR A 50 31.23 0.69 13.02
N ALA A 51 30.55 -0.45 12.94
CA ALA A 51 31.16 -1.77 13.15
C ALA A 51 32.18 -2.13 12.08
N TRP A 52 31.91 -1.82 10.81
CA TRP A 52 32.89 -2.02 9.74
C TRP A 52 34.14 -1.15 9.89
N VAL A 53 33.97 0.12 10.27
CA VAL A 53 35.10 1.03 10.51
C VAL A 53 35.92 0.61 11.73
N ALA A 54 35.28 0.05 12.77
CA ALA A 54 35.96 -0.49 13.94
C ALA A 54 36.89 -1.67 13.62
N MET A 55 36.71 -2.35 12.48
CA MET A 55 37.47 -3.53 12.08
C MET A 55 38.64 -3.24 11.13
N ILE A 56 39.03 -1.97 10.92
CA ILE A 56 40.13 -1.63 10.01
C ILE A 56 41.49 -1.77 10.72
N PRO A 57 42.36 -2.73 10.36
CA PRO A 57 43.71 -2.80 10.90
C PRO A 57 44.67 -1.96 10.05
N LYS A 58 45.61 -1.25 10.68
CA LYS A 58 46.73 -0.57 10.02
C LYS A 58 48.05 -1.02 10.60
N LYS A 59 49.08 -1.15 9.76
CA LYS A 59 50.47 -1.33 10.19
C LYS A 59 51.23 -0.02 10.04
N THR A 60 51.73 0.52 11.15
CA THR A 60 52.62 1.69 11.18
C THR A 60 53.88 1.31 11.94
N ASP A 61 55.06 1.59 11.37
CA ASP A 61 56.36 1.21 11.94
C ASP A 61 56.45 -0.28 12.35
N ASN A 62 55.89 -1.16 11.50
CA ASN A 62 55.74 -2.61 11.73
C ASN A 62 54.86 -3.02 12.92
N VAL A 63 54.13 -2.09 13.54
CA VAL A 63 53.15 -2.37 14.60
C VAL A 63 51.74 -2.33 14.04
N LYS A 64 51.01 -3.44 14.17
CA LYS A 64 49.59 -3.54 13.80
C LYS A 64 48.72 -2.93 14.91
N HIS A 65 47.77 -2.08 14.54
CA HIS A 65 46.80 -1.47 15.45
C HIS A 65 45.45 -1.30 14.73
N TRP A 66 44.36 -1.19 15.49
CA TRP A 66 43.07 -0.76 14.95
C TRP A 66 43.11 0.72 14.58
N LEU A 67 42.67 1.09 13.39
CA LEU A 67 42.81 2.46 12.91
C LEU A 67 41.87 3.45 13.63
N PHE A 68 40.69 2.96 14.04
CA PHE A 68 39.62 3.72 14.66
C PHE A 68 39.13 3.02 15.95
N PRO A 69 39.94 3.01 17.02
CA PRO A 69 39.53 2.43 18.30
C PRO A 69 38.24 3.08 18.86
N GLU A 70 38.01 4.35 18.57
CA GLU A 70 36.82 5.09 18.99
C GLU A 70 35.52 4.43 18.50
N CYS A 71 35.51 3.90 17.27
CA CYS A 71 34.35 3.19 16.71
C CYS A 71 34.03 1.92 17.52
N PHE A 72 35.06 1.20 18.00
CA PHE A 72 34.86 0.05 18.88
C PHE A 72 34.26 0.46 20.23
N HIS A 73 34.78 1.53 20.85
CA HIS A 73 34.23 2.07 22.10
C HIS A 73 32.78 2.55 21.94
N TYR A 74 32.44 3.11 20.77
CA TYR A 74 31.06 3.47 20.44
C TYR A 74 30.15 2.24 20.50
N LEU A 75 30.53 1.12 19.87
CA LEU A 75 29.74 -0.12 19.93
C LEU A 75 29.51 -0.60 21.37
N LEU A 76 30.53 -0.56 22.22
CA LEU A 76 30.41 -0.95 23.63
C LEU A 76 29.44 -0.03 24.39
N LYS A 77 29.48 1.27 24.10
CA LYS A 77 28.61 2.29 24.70
C LYS A 77 27.16 2.16 24.27
N THR A 78 26.90 1.76 23.02
CA THR A 78 25.55 1.73 22.43
C THR A 78 24.86 0.37 22.47
N GLN A 79 25.48 -0.64 23.07
CA GLN A 79 24.82 -1.93 23.27
C GLN A 79 23.61 -1.76 24.21
N ALA A 80 22.43 -2.20 23.77
CA ALA A 80 21.22 -2.16 24.57
C ALA A 80 21.25 -3.20 25.70
N ALA A 81 20.36 -3.02 26.69
CA ALA A 81 20.29 -3.92 27.85
C ALA A 81 19.92 -5.37 27.50
N ASP A 82 19.20 -5.59 26.39
CA ASP A 82 18.86 -6.92 25.90
C ASP A 82 19.99 -7.55 25.05
N GLY A 83 21.06 -6.80 24.80
CA GLY A 83 22.21 -7.19 23.98
C GLY A 83 22.15 -6.74 22.52
N SER A 84 21.03 -6.15 22.05
CA SER A 84 20.89 -5.69 20.67
C SER A 84 21.65 -4.40 20.37
N TRP A 85 21.77 -4.10 19.08
CA TRP A 85 22.03 -2.76 18.56
C TRP A 85 20.97 -2.42 17.50
N GLY A 86 20.54 -1.17 17.47
CA GLY A 86 19.67 -0.67 16.40
C GLY A 86 18.30 -1.34 16.30
N ASP A 87 17.81 -1.98 17.39
CA ASP A 87 16.47 -2.58 17.41
C ASP A 87 15.40 -1.49 17.28
N LEU A 88 14.56 -1.62 16.25
CA LEU A 88 13.53 -0.65 15.89
C LEU A 88 12.17 -1.33 15.75
N PRO A 89 11.10 -0.78 16.34
CA PRO A 89 9.76 -1.31 16.16
C PRO A 89 9.26 -1.27 14.71
N THR A 90 9.86 -0.43 13.87
CA THR A 90 9.46 -0.20 12.47
C THR A 90 10.14 -1.14 11.49
N THR A 91 11.27 -1.77 11.86
CA THR A 91 11.96 -2.75 11.01
C THR A 91 12.86 -3.67 11.82
N GLN A 92 12.65 -4.97 11.66
CA GLN A 92 13.48 -6.02 12.27
C GLN A 92 14.79 -6.19 11.49
N THR A 93 14.76 -6.03 10.16
CA THR A 93 15.97 -6.12 9.32
C THR A 93 17.08 -5.17 9.75
N ALA A 94 16.78 -3.92 10.11
CA ALA A 94 17.81 -2.97 10.56
C ALA A 94 18.47 -3.46 11.87
N GLY A 95 17.68 -3.89 12.86
CA GLY A 95 18.19 -4.42 14.12
C GLY A 95 19.07 -5.66 13.94
N ILE A 96 18.69 -6.55 13.01
CA ILE A 96 19.47 -7.74 12.67
C ILE A 96 20.83 -7.35 12.09
N LEU A 97 20.85 -6.42 11.13
CA LEU A 97 22.08 -5.94 10.50
C LEU A 97 23.01 -5.23 11.49
N ASP A 98 22.46 -4.34 12.31
CA ASP A 98 23.22 -3.60 13.32
C ASP A 98 23.76 -4.54 14.41
N THR A 99 22.95 -5.47 14.92
CA THR A 99 23.37 -6.44 15.94
C THR A 99 24.43 -7.41 15.39
N ALA A 100 24.22 -7.96 14.19
CA ALA A 100 25.13 -8.93 13.59
C ALA A 100 26.50 -8.31 13.27
N SER A 101 26.53 -7.09 12.73
CA SER A 101 27.77 -6.38 12.42
C SER A 101 28.53 -5.97 13.69
N ALA A 102 27.84 -5.49 14.72
CA ALA A 102 28.45 -5.19 16.01
C ALA A 102 29.09 -6.43 16.66
N VAL A 103 28.38 -7.57 16.68
CA VAL A 103 28.93 -8.84 17.18
C VAL A 103 30.18 -9.26 16.40
N LEU A 104 30.17 -9.13 15.06
CA LEU A 104 31.33 -9.45 14.23
C LEU A 104 32.55 -8.56 14.57
N ALA A 105 32.33 -7.27 14.83
CA ALA A 105 33.38 -6.36 15.26
C ALA A 105 33.93 -6.74 16.64
N LEU A 106 33.07 -7.04 17.62
CA LEU A 106 33.51 -7.48 18.94
C LEU A 106 34.36 -8.77 18.87
N LEU A 107 33.94 -9.76 18.06
CA LEU A 107 34.70 -10.99 17.82
C LEU A 107 36.08 -10.71 17.21
N SER A 108 36.16 -9.78 16.26
CA SER A 108 37.42 -9.37 15.65
C SER A 108 38.39 -8.75 16.65
N HIS A 109 37.90 -7.92 17.57
CA HIS A 109 38.70 -7.32 18.65
C HIS A 109 39.10 -8.32 19.73
N VAL A 110 38.29 -9.34 20.03
CA VAL A 110 38.70 -10.44 20.93
C VAL A 110 39.81 -11.28 20.32
N ARG A 111 39.71 -11.59 19.02
CA ARG A 111 40.73 -12.35 18.30
C ARG A 111 42.06 -11.61 18.23
N GLU A 112 42.02 -10.30 18.00
CA GLU A 112 43.19 -9.43 17.97
C GLU A 112 42.97 -8.18 18.83
N PRO A 113 43.30 -8.20 20.14
CA PRO A 113 43.07 -7.06 21.02
C PRO A 113 43.87 -5.80 20.65
N LEU A 114 45.08 -6.00 20.10
CA LEU A 114 46.02 -4.95 19.70
C LEU A 114 46.21 -3.88 20.80
N GLN A 115 45.86 -2.62 20.54
CA GLN A 115 46.04 -1.50 21.48
C GLN A 115 44.89 -1.31 22.48
N ILE A 116 43.84 -2.13 22.42
CA ILE A 116 42.70 -2.06 23.36
C ILE A 116 43.07 -2.80 24.64
N LEU A 117 43.34 -2.04 25.71
CA LEU A 117 43.80 -2.55 27.01
C LEU A 117 42.88 -2.17 28.17
N ASP A 118 41.87 -1.36 27.90
CA ASP A 118 40.94 -0.76 28.85
C ASP A 118 39.65 -1.57 29.02
N VAL A 119 39.48 -2.65 28.25
CA VAL A 119 38.32 -3.55 28.31
C VAL A 119 38.78 -4.97 28.63
N SER A 120 38.21 -5.57 29.67
CA SER A 120 38.62 -6.92 30.09
C SER A 120 38.08 -8.02 29.14
N PRO A 121 38.79 -9.15 28.97
CA PRO A 121 38.28 -10.28 28.20
C PRO A 121 36.93 -10.82 28.71
N ASP A 122 36.69 -10.79 30.03
CA ASP A 122 35.44 -11.24 30.64
C ASP A 122 34.26 -10.33 30.26
N GLU A 123 34.47 -9.01 30.30
CA GLU A 123 33.46 -8.04 29.84
C GLU A 123 33.15 -8.25 28.35
N MET A 124 34.18 -8.44 27.52
CA MET A 124 34.00 -8.72 26.09
C MET A 124 33.20 -10.01 25.85
N GLY A 125 33.51 -11.07 26.59
CA GLY A 125 32.79 -12.34 26.52
C GLY A 125 31.31 -12.17 26.81
N LEU A 126 30.95 -11.46 27.88
CA LEU A 126 29.56 -11.20 28.27
C LEU A 126 28.81 -10.39 27.21
N ARG A 127 29.44 -9.35 26.65
CA ARG A 127 28.82 -8.50 25.61
C ARG A 127 28.55 -9.28 24.33
N ILE A 128 29.49 -10.14 23.92
CA ILE A 128 29.32 -11.03 22.77
C ILE A 128 28.21 -12.04 23.04
N GLU A 129 28.18 -12.66 24.23
CA GLU A 129 27.13 -13.62 24.61
C GLU A 129 25.73 -12.99 24.51
N HIS A 130 25.56 -11.80 25.10
CA HIS A 130 24.30 -11.06 25.02
C HIS A 130 23.93 -10.67 23.58
N GLY A 131 24.91 -10.21 22.78
CA GLY A 131 24.70 -9.86 21.37
C GLY A 131 24.25 -11.06 20.53
N VAL A 132 24.93 -12.21 20.67
CA VAL A 132 24.54 -13.46 19.99
C VAL A 132 23.16 -13.94 20.44
N ALA A 133 22.85 -13.83 21.74
CA ALA A 133 21.54 -14.19 22.26
C ALA A 133 20.43 -13.28 21.69
N SER A 134 20.68 -11.98 21.56
CA SER A 134 19.73 -11.05 20.94
C SER A 134 19.54 -11.34 19.45
N LEU A 135 20.64 -11.52 18.70
CA LEU A 135 20.58 -11.87 17.27
C LEU A 135 19.73 -13.13 17.02
N LYS A 136 19.91 -14.18 17.84
CA LYS A 136 19.09 -15.40 17.74
C LYS A 136 17.59 -15.13 17.98
N ARG A 137 17.25 -14.28 18.94
CA ARG A 137 15.84 -13.90 19.20
C ARG A 137 15.26 -13.10 18.05
N GLN A 138 16.00 -12.14 17.49
CA GLN A 138 15.56 -11.33 16.36
C GLN A 138 15.34 -12.20 15.12
N LEU A 139 16.30 -13.06 14.77
CA LEU A 139 16.18 -14.00 13.65
C LEU A 139 14.96 -14.93 13.80
N ALA A 140 14.66 -15.39 15.02
CA ALA A 140 13.53 -16.29 15.27
C ALA A 140 12.15 -15.68 14.96
N VAL A 141 12.02 -14.35 14.98
CA VAL A 141 10.76 -13.63 14.71
C VAL A 141 10.80 -12.79 13.42
N TRP A 142 11.87 -12.94 12.63
CA TRP A 142 12.12 -12.11 11.47
C TRP A 142 11.12 -12.35 10.33
N ASN A 143 10.32 -11.33 10.00
CA ASN A 143 9.26 -11.45 9.00
C ASN A 143 9.11 -10.26 8.03
N ASP A 144 9.97 -9.23 8.12
CA ASP A 144 9.88 -8.00 7.34
C ASP A 144 10.88 -7.91 6.17
N VAL A 145 11.64 -8.98 5.88
CA VAL A 145 12.69 -9.00 4.84
C VAL A 145 12.18 -8.65 3.43
N GLU A 146 11.00 -9.17 3.06
CA GLU A 146 10.36 -8.83 1.79
C GLU A 146 9.67 -7.46 1.84
N GLU A 147 9.34 -6.97 3.04
CA GLU A 147 8.48 -5.81 3.24
C GLU A 147 9.26 -4.48 3.34
N THR A 148 10.51 -4.51 3.79
CA THR A 148 11.30 -3.28 4.11
C THR A 148 12.43 -2.96 3.11
N ASN A 149 12.68 -3.83 2.11
CA ASN A 149 13.61 -3.67 0.98
C ASN A 149 14.84 -2.77 1.23
N HIS A 150 15.59 -3.04 2.30
CA HIS A 150 16.84 -2.33 2.63
C HIS A 150 17.91 -2.56 1.55
N ILE A 151 18.76 -1.56 1.31
CA ILE A 151 19.74 -1.59 0.21
C ILE A 151 20.69 -2.77 0.38
N GLY A 152 20.65 -3.69 -0.59
CA GLY A 152 21.58 -4.81 -0.67
C GLY A 152 21.37 -5.87 0.42
N VAL A 153 20.22 -5.87 1.12
CA VAL A 153 19.91 -6.84 2.19
C VAL A 153 20.11 -8.28 1.73
N GLU A 154 19.73 -8.58 0.49
CA GLU A 154 19.85 -9.91 -0.12
C GLU A 154 21.29 -10.34 -0.41
N LEU A 155 22.26 -9.41 -0.36
CA LEU A 155 23.69 -9.68 -0.52
C LEU A 155 24.43 -9.60 0.83
N ILE A 156 24.08 -8.60 1.65
CA ILE A 156 24.75 -8.27 2.90
C ILE A 156 24.42 -9.29 3.99
N VAL A 157 23.13 -9.60 4.22
CA VAL A 157 22.75 -10.50 5.33
C VAL A 157 23.37 -11.89 5.18
N PRO A 158 23.29 -12.57 4.00
CA PRO A 158 23.93 -13.87 3.82
C PRO A 158 25.44 -13.83 4.05
N ALA A 159 26.12 -12.77 3.56
CA ALA A 159 27.56 -12.61 3.76
C ALA A 159 27.90 -12.42 5.24
N LEU A 160 27.15 -11.59 5.95
CA LEU A 160 27.37 -11.28 7.36
C LEU A 160 27.12 -12.49 8.26
N LEU A 161 26.04 -13.22 8.04
CA LEU A 161 25.76 -14.46 8.77
C LEU A 161 26.85 -15.51 8.53
N SER A 162 27.30 -15.67 7.29
CA SER A 162 28.40 -16.61 6.96
C SER A 162 29.71 -16.24 7.68
N MET A 163 30.04 -14.96 7.79
CA MET A 163 31.20 -14.49 8.57
C MET A 163 31.04 -14.81 10.06
N LEU A 164 29.87 -14.55 10.64
CA LEU A 164 29.59 -14.85 12.05
C LEU A 164 29.61 -16.35 12.35
N GLU A 165 29.03 -17.18 11.48
CA GLU A 165 29.03 -18.64 11.61
C GLU A 165 30.46 -19.19 11.71
N LYS A 166 31.35 -18.67 10.85
CA LYS A 166 32.78 -19.00 10.87
C LYS A 166 33.48 -18.55 12.15
N GLU A 167 33.28 -17.31 12.61
CA GLU A 167 33.94 -16.80 13.82
C GLU A 167 33.43 -17.48 15.10
N LEU A 168 32.14 -17.86 15.15
CA LEU A 168 31.52 -18.53 16.29
C LEU A 168 31.69 -20.05 16.28
N GLY A 169 32.14 -20.63 15.16
CA GLY A 169 32.26 -22.08 14.99
C GLY A 169 30.91 -22.81 14.99
N VAL A 170 29.84 -22.14 14.55
CA VAL A 170 28.49 -22.72 14.40
C VAL A 170 28.25 -23.09 12.93
N SER A 171 27.44 -24.13 12.68
CA SER A 171 27.19 -24.61 11.30
C SER A 171 26.30 -23.67 10.50
N SER A 172 25.24 -23.15 11.12
CA SER A 172 24.24 -22.27 10.49
C SER A 172 23.40 -21.57 11.55
N PHE A 173 22.92 -20.36 11.25
CA PHE A 173 21.76 -19.80 11.94
C PHE A 173 20.46 -20.31 11.30
N GLU A 174 19.58 -20.89 12.12
CA GLU A 174 18.25 -21.35 11.70
C GLU A 174 17.18 -20.30 12.01
N PHE A 175 16.36 -19.95 11.02
CA PHE A 175 15.28 -18.98 11.18
C PHE A 175 14.17 -19.15 10.13
N PRO A 176 12.92 -18.76 10.43
CA PRO A 176 11.76 -19.10 9.58
C PRO A 176 11.81 -18.55 8.14
N CYS A 177 12.43 -17.40 7.91
CA CYS A 177 12.48 -16.75 6.60
C CYS A 177 13.77 -17.04 5.79
N ARG A 178 14.54 -18.08 6.16
CA ARG A 178 15.78 -18.44 5.47
C ARG A 178 15.61 -18.70 3.97
N ASP A 179 14.62 -19.53 3.61
CA ASP A 179 14.32 -19.86 2.20
C ASP A 179 13.96 -18.63 1.36
N VAL A 180 13.33 -17.62 1.99
CA VAL A 180 12.98 -16.35 1.34
C VAL A 180 14.24 -15.54 1.06
N LEU A 181 15.13 -15.40 2.05
CA LEU A 181 16.39 -14.70 1.89
C LEU A 181 17.30 -15.37 0.85
N ASP A 182 17.39 -16.70 0.87
CA ASP A 182 18.21 -17.46 -0.08
C ASP A 182 17.68 -17.31 -1.51
N ARG A 183 16.35 -17.33 -1.71
CA ARG A 183 15.74 -17.03 -3.02
C ARG A 183 16.07 -15.62 -3.50
N MET A 184 15.92 -14.61 -2.64
CA MET A 184 16.25 -13.22 -2.96
C MET A 184 17.73 -13.08 -3.35
N HIS A 185 18.62 -13.79 -2.63
CA HIS A 185 20.05 -13.83 -2.91
C HIS A 185 20.36 -14.44 -4.28
N GLU A 186 19.78 -15.61 -4.59
CA GLU A 186 19.94 -16.31 -5.86
C GLU A 186 19.42 -15.48 -7.05
N GLU A 187 18.23 -14.88 -6.92
CA GLU A 187 17.67 -13.99 -7.94
C GLU A 187 18.59 -12.80 -8.21
N LYS A 188 19.13 -12.18 -7.16
CA LYS A 188 20.03 -11.03 -7.30
C LYS A 188 21.35 -11.42 -7.95
N LEU A 189 21.96 -12.52 -7.52
CA LEU A 189 23.20 -13.03 -8.12
C LEU A 189 23.01 -13.52 -9.55
N GLY A 190 21.86 -14.09 -9.90
CA GLY A 190 21.56 -14.54 -11.26
C GLY A 190 21.57 -13.42 -12.30
N HIS A 191 21.35 -12.18 -11.89
CA HIS A 191 21.43 -10.98 -12.71
C HIS A 191 22.75 -10.20 -12.57
N PHE A 192 23.67 -10.69 -11.72
CA PHE A 192 24.86 -9.96 -11.32
C PHE A 192 26.14 -10.58 -11.89
N ASP A 193 26.87 -9.79 -12.67
CA ASP A 193 28.19 -10.16 -13.19
C ASP A 193 29.26 -9.43 -12.38
N LEU A 194 29.90 -10.17 -11.47
CA LEU A 194 30.93 -9.66 -10.57
C LEU A 194 32.12 -9.03 -11.31
N GLU A 195 32.44 -9.48 -12.54
CA GLU A 195 33.55 -8.90 -13.29
C GLU A 195 33.25 -7.46 -13.75
N LYS A 196 31.98 -7.10 -13.97
CA LYS A 196 31.60 -5.74 -14.37
C LYS A 196 31.88 -4.70 -13.29
N VAL A 197 31.99 -5.12 -12.02
CA VAL A 197 32.34 -4.22 -10.90
C VAL A 197 33.72 -3.60 -11.13
N TYR A 198 34.63 -4.27 -11.83
CA TYR A 198 35.96 -3.72 -12.11
C TYR A 198 35.99 -2.70 -13.26
N ASP A 199 34.95 -2.63 -14.08
CA ASP A 199 34.96 -1.82 -15.31
C ASP A 199 34.20 -0.50 -15.15
N LYS A 200 32.99 -0.56 -14.58
CA LYS A 200 32.09 0.59 -14.49
C LYS A 200 31.50 0.73 -13.09
N PRO A 201 31.31 1.97 -12.61
CA PRO A 201 30.59 2.22 -11.37
C PRO A 201 29.20 1.59 -11.41
N SER A 202 28.80 0.96 -10.30
CA SER A 202 27.48 0.37 -10.11
C SER A 202 27.07 0.55 -8.65
N SER A 203 25.77 0.39 -8.35
CA SER A 203 25.25 0.52 -6.99
C SER A 203 25.86 -0.47 -5.99
N VAL A 204 26.50 -1.54 -6.46
CA VAL A 204 27.21 -2.51 -5.61
C VAL A 204 28.44 -1.91 -4.95
N LEU A 205 29.02 -0.84 -5.50
CA LEU A 205 30.09 -0.10 -4.84
C LEU A 205 29.66 0.47 -3.47
N HIS A 206 28.35 0.61 -3.23
CA HIS A 206 27.83 1.03 -1.94
C HIS A 206 27.89 -0.09 -0.88
N SER A 207 28.02 -1.37 -1.27
CA SER A 207 27.94 -2.56 -0.40
C SER A 207 29.10 -3.56 -0.61
N LEU A 208 30.33 -3.09 -0.83
CA LEU A 208 31.49 -3.94 -1.13
C LEU A 208 31.86 -4.91 0.00
N GLU A 209 31.49 -4.59 1.24
CA GLU A 209 31.74 -5.42 2.41
C GLU A 209 31.13 -6.84 2.31
N ALA A 210 30.05 -7.00 1.54
CA ALA A 210 29.44 -8.31 1.26
C ALA A 210 30.34 -9.24 0.40
N PHE A 211 31.39 -8.69 -0.21
CA PHE A 211 32.28 -9.35 -1.17
C PHE A 211 33.72 -9.51 -0.66
N LEU A 212 33.98 -9.26 0.62
CA LEU A 212 35.28 -9.54 1.22
C LEU A 212 35.68 -11.01 1.01
N GLY A 213 36.88 -11.21 0.47
CA GLY A 213 37.41 -12.53 0.10
C GLY A 213 36.79 -13.15 -1.16
N LYS A 214 35.88 -12.46 -1.86
CA LYS A 214 35.23 -12.92 -3.09
C LYS A 214 35.69 -12.15 -4.35
N ILE A 215 36.18 -10.93 -4.18
CA ILE A 215 36.69 -10.07 -5.26
C ILE A 215 38.09 -9.54 -4.93
N ASP A 216 38.79 -9.05 -5.96
CA ASP A 216 40.12 -8.44 -5.85
C ASP A 216 40.00 -6.93 -5.61
N PHE A 217 40.16 -6.52 -4.36
CA PHE A 217 40.02 -5.12 -3.94
C PHE A 217 41.14 -4.21 -4.49
N ASP A 218 42.30 -4.75 -4.88
CA ASP A 218 43.39 -3.95 -5.47
C ASP A 218 42.98 -3.35 -6.83
N ARG A 219 42.03 -4.00 -7.52
CA ARG A 219 41.48 -3.53 -8.80
C ARG A 219 40.43 -2.43 -8.64
N LEU A 220 40.01 -2.08 -7.42
CA LEU A 220 38.88 -1.16 -7.19
C LEU A 220 39.30 0.29 -6.93
N SER A 221 40.60 0.58 -6.74
CA SER A 221 41.10 1.93 -6.39
C SER A 221 40.61 3.05 -7.33
N HIS A 222 40.38 2.75 -8.60
CA HIS A 222 39.90 3.71 -9.60
C HIS A 222 38.43 4.14 -9.42
N HIS A 223 37.67 3.46 -8.56
CA HIS A 223 36.29 3.84 -8.20
C HIS A 223 36.22 4.83 -7.05
N LEU A 224 37.34 5.09 -6.35
CA LEU A 224 37.37 6.08 -5.29
C LEU A 224 37.03 7.46 -5.83
N TYR A 225 36.13 8.13 -5.13
CA TYR A 225 35.87 9.53 -5.33
C TYR A 225 36.05 10.26 -4.00
N ARG A 226 37.04 11.15 -3.96
CA ARG A 226 37.42 11.93 -2.77
C ARG A 226 37.65 11.05 -1.53
N GLY A 227 38.29 9.90 -1.74
CA GLY A 227 38.56 8.89 -0.71
C GLY A 227 37.40 7.94 -0.38
N SER A 228 36.20 8.15 -0.92
CA SER A 228 35.04 7.29 -0.62
C SER A 228 34.77 6.26 -1.73
N MET A 229 34.33 5.07 -1.33
CA MET A 229 33.65 4.12 -2.23
C MET A 229 32.16 4.42 -2.22
N MET A 230 31.68 5.13 -3.26
CA MET A 230 30.26 5.51 -3.44
C MET A 230 29.62 6.08 -2.16
N ALA A 231 30.33 7.01 -1.50
CA ALA A 231 29.90 7.69 -0.28
C ALA A 231 29.47 6.74 0.88
N SER A 232 30.01 5.52 0.92
CA SER A 232 29.69 4.50 1.91
C SER A 232 30.89 4.22 2.83
N PRO A 233 30.82 4.59 4.12
CA PRO A 233 31.90 4.33 5.07
C PRO A 233 32.21 2.85 5.28
N SER A 234 31.21 1.97 5.40
CA SER A 234 31.43 0.51 5.47
C SER A 234 32.07 -0.07 4.22
N SER A 235 31.66 0.39 3.02
CA SER A 235 32.29 -0.05 1.77
C SER A 235 33.75 0.42 1.66
N THR A 236 34.01 1.65 2.10
CA THR A 236 35.36 2.22 2.16
C THR A 236 36.24 1.50 3.19
N ALA A 237 35.66 1.11 4.34
CA ALA A 237 36.32 0.28 5.33
C ALA A 237 36.68 -1.09 4.76
N ALA A 238 35.75 -1.74 4.05
CA ALA A 238 36.01 -3.00 3.37
C ALA A 238 37.13 -2.88 2.33
N TYR A 239 37.19 -1.77 1.59
CA TYR A 239 38.30 -1.49 0.67
C TYR A 239 39.65 -1.41 1.40
N LEU A 240 39.75 -0.66 2.51
CA LEU A 240 40.98 -0.59 3.30
C LEU A 240 41.37 -1.92 3.96
N ILE A 241 40.39 -2.77 4.30
CA ILE A 241 40.61 -4.11 4.85
C ILE A 241 41.08 -5.09 3.77
N GLY A 242 40.49 -5.01 2.57
CA GLY A 242 40.68 -5.97 1.49
C GLY A 242 41.84 -5.66 0.54
N ALA A 243 42.19 -4.39 0.35
CA ALA A 243 43.28 -3.98 -0.53
C ALA A 243 44.66 -4.26 0.11
N THR A 244 45.62 -4.67 -0.71
CA THR A 244 46.99 -4.93 -0.25
C THR A 244 47.81 -3.63 -0.14
N LYS A 245 47.47 -2.63 -0.94
CA LYS A 245 48.07 -1.30 -0.90
C LYS A 245 47.22 -0.36 -0.03
N TRP A 246 47.84 0.27 0.96
CA TRP A 246 47.19 1.28 1.78
C TRP A 246 46.84 2.52 0.96
N ASP A 247 45.67 3.10 1.25
CA ASP A 247 45.14 4.28 0.58
C ASP A 247 44.90 5.40 1.60
N ASP A 248 45.79 6.39 1.59
CA ASP A 248 45.74 7.50 2.56
C ASP A 248 44.51 8.40 2.35
N GLU A 249 44.00 8.52 1.12
CA GLU A 249 42.83 9.34 0.84
C GLU A 249 41.55 8.72 1.41
N ALA A 250 41.44 7.39 1.33
CA ALA A 250 40.34 6.65 1.94
C ALA A 250 40.35 6.70 3.47
N GLU A 251 41.55 6.65 4.07
CA GLU A 251 41.70 6.90 5.51
C GLU A 251 41.29 8.32 5.88
N ASP A 252 41.77 9.34 5.15
CA ASP A 252 41.45 10.74 5.40
C ASP A 252 39.94 11.02 5.31
N TYR A 253 39.27 10.39 4.34
CA TYR A 253 37.80 10.41 4.25
C TYR A 253 37.14 9.85 5.51
N LEU A 254 37.49 8.64 5.96
CA LEU A 254 36.89 8.05 7.18
C LEU A 254 37.20 8.87 8.44
N ARG A 255 38.41 9.42 8.54
CA ARG A 255 38.77 10.36 9.63
C ARG A 255 37.93 11.63 9.58
N HIS A 256 37.61 12.13 8.39
CA HIS A 256 36.71 13.27 8.24
C HIS A 256 35.30 12.92 8.70
N VAL A 257 34.74 11.78 8.24
CA VAL A 257 33.40 11.32 8.63
C VAL A 257 33.29 11.16 10.15
N MET A 258 34.25 10.50 10.79
CA MET A 258 34.24 10.31 12.25
C MET A 258 34.25 11.65 13.01
N ARG A 259 35.04 12.62 12.56
CA ARG A 259 35.20 13.91 13.26
C ARG A 259 34.05 14.89 13.01
N ASN A 260 33.54 14.94 11.78
CA ASN A 260 32.61 15.99 11.33
C ASN A 260 31.20 15.48 11.03
N GLY A 261 30.98 14.16 11.01
CA GLY A 261 29.65 13.55 10.93
C GLY A 261 28.91 13.61 12.27
N ALA A 262 27.74 12.97 12.34
CA ALA A 262 26.85 13.04 13.50
C ALA A 262 27.42 12.46 14.80
N GLY A 263 28.49 11.65 14.74
CA GLY A 263 29.20 11.15 15.92
C GLY A 263 30.08 12.20 16.61
N HIS A 264 30.40 13.31 15.92
CA HIS A 264 31.21 14.42 16.47
C HIS A 264 32.52 13.95 17.12
N GLY A 265 33.16 12.91 16.56
CA GLY A 265 34.40 12.33 17.07
C GLY A 265 34.26 11.29 18.17
N ASP A 266 33.04 10.91 18.58
CA ASP A 266 32.81 9.91 19.64
C ASP A 266 32.88 8.44 19.16
N GLY A 267 33.19 8.24 17.88
CA GLY A 267 33.29 6.95 17.22
C GLY A 267 32.08 6.56 16.38
N GLY A 268 30.93 7.22 16.52
CA GLY A 268 29.76 6.95 15.68
C GLY A 268 29.98 7.37 14.22
N ILE A 269 29.63 6.51 13.28
CA ILE A 269 29.79 6.73 11.84
C ILE A 269 28.42 6.76 11.15
N SER A 270 28.15 7.80 10.37
CA SER A 270 27.00 7.86 9.45
C SER A 270 27.14 6.85 8.32
N GLY A 271 26.09 6.15 7.89
CA GLY A 271 26.22 5.11 6.85
C GLY A 271 26.22 5.60 5.41
N THR A 272 25.96 6.89 5.19
CA THR A 272 26.17 7.53 3.89
C THR A 272 26.71 8.93 4.11
N PHE A 273 27.87 9.24 3.51
CA PHE A 273 28.54 10.54 3.64
C PHE A 273 29.35 10.85 2.36
N PRO A 274 29.21 12.05 1.76
CA PRO A 274 28.20 13.05 2.04
C PRO A 274 26.82 12.69 1.48
N THR A 275 25.84 13.54 1.78
CA THR A 275 24.47 13.54 1.26
C THR A 275 24.11 14.94 0.74
N THR A 276 25.08 15.65 0.17
CA THR A 276 25.00 17.08 -0.14
C THR A 276 23.80 17.42 -1.02
N HIS A 277 23.64 16.77 -2.16
CA HIS A 277 22.62 17.13 -3.13
C HIS A 277 21.21 16.76 -2.63
N PHE A 278 21.11 15.61 -1.95
CA PHE A 278 19.91 15.18 -1.26
C PHE A 278 19.47 16.22 -0.23
N GLU A 279 20.33 16.59 0.72
CA GLU A 279 19.96 17.55 1.76
C GLU A 279 19.66 18.94 1.20
N CYS A 280 20.47 19.43 0.26
CA CYS A 280 20.23 20.73 -0.37
C CYS A 280 18.85 20.76 -1.06
N SER A 281 18.53 19.76 -1.86
CA SER A 281 17.29 19.73 -2.63
C SER A 281 16.07 19.50 -1.74
N TRP A 282 16.14 18.62 -0.75
CA TRP A 282 15.04 18.38 0.20
C TRP A 282 14.76 19.58 1.09
N ILE A 283 15.77 20.23 1.66
CA ILE A 283 15.57 21.42 2.52
C ILE A 283 14.87 22.52 1.72
N LEU A 284 15.37 22.84 0.52
CA LEU A 284 14.84 23.90 -0.32
C LEU A 284 13.42 23.60 -0.79
N ALA A 285 13.19 22.43 -1.39
CA ALA A 285 11.88 22.07 -1.92
C ALA A 285 10.82 21.97 -0.81
N THR A 286 11.18 21.40 0.35
CA THR A 286 10.25 21.21 1.48
C THR A 286 9.84 22.55 2.09
N LEU A 287 10.77 23.47 2.34
CA LEU A 287 10.41 24.79 2.87
C LEU A 287 9.51 25.56 1.88
N LEU A 288 9.86 25.57 0.59
CA LEU A 288 9.11 26.30 -0.42
C LEU A 288 7.70 25.71 -0.65
N LYS A 289 7.57 24.38 -0.70
CA LYS A 289 6.26 23.70 -0.77
C LYS A 289 5.45 23.84 0.53
N GLY A 290 6.12 23.96 1.68
CA GLY A 290 5.52 24.26 2.98
C GLY A 290 4.94 25.67 3.13
N GLY A 291 5.06 26.52 2.10
CA GLY A 291 4.45 27.85 2.04
C GLY A 291 5.38 29.00 2.42
N PHE A 292 6.69 28.75 2.58
CA PHE A 292 7.66 29.84 2.65
C PHE A 292 7.90 30.44 1.25
N THR A 293 7.91 31.77 1.15
CA THR A 293 8.26 32.45 -0.12
C THR A 293 9.75 32.74 -0.20
N VAL A 294 10.33 32.73 -1.41
CA VAL A 294 11.74 33.10 -1.66
C VAL A 294 12.11 34.42 -0.97
N LYS A 295 11.22 35.42 -1.06
CA LYS A 295 11.43 36.74 -0.43
C LYS A 295 11.53 36.67 1.09
N GLN A 296 10.72 35.83 1.74
CA GLN A 296 10.74 35.68 3.19
C GLN A 296 12.04 35.03 3.66
N ILE A 297 12.48 33.97 3.00
CA ILE A 297 13.64 33.15 3.41
C ILE A 297 14.95 33.51 2.71
N ASP A 298 15.01 34.64 1.99
CA ASP A 298 16.24 35.10 1.34
C ASP A 298 17.36 35.34 2.37
N CYS A 299 18.46 34.60 2.22
CA CYS A 299 19.67 34.62 3.02
C CYS A 299 20.85 34.02 2.24
N ASP A 300 22.05 34.07 2.82
CA ASP A 300 23.25 33.46 2.20
C ASP A 300 23.11 31.95 2.05
N GLY A 301 22.49 31.27 3.03
CA GLY A 301 22.21 29.84 2.95
C GLY A 301 21.32 29.47 1.76
N LEU A 302 20.22 30.19 1.50
CA LEU A 302 19.35 29.94 0.35
C LEU A 302 20.14 30.00 -0.96
N ARG A 303 20.90 31.08 -1.15
CA ARG A 303 21.72 31.28 -2.35
C ARG A 303 22.79 30.20 -2.47
N GLY A 304 23.52 29.93 -1.39
CA GLY A 304 24.58 28.94 -1.35
C GLY A 304 24.12 27.53 -1.71
N LEU A 305 23.05 27.03 -1.07
CA LEU A 305 22.50 25.71 -1.36
C LEU A 305 21.96 25.62 -2.81
N SER A 306 21.31 26.69 -3.30
CA SER A 306 20.83 26.71 -4.69
C SER A 306 21.97 26.68 -5.71
N THR A 307 23.07 27.40 -5.43
CA THR A 307 24.27 27.39 -6.28
C THR A 307 24.92 26.01 -6.30
N ILE A 308 25.01 25.34 -5.14
CA ILE A 308 25.53 23.95 -5.06
C ILE A 308 24.75 23.02 -6.01
N LEU A 309 23.41 23.07 -6.00
CA LEU A 309 22.59 22.24 -6.87
C LEU A 309 22.74 22.60 -8.36
N ALA A 310 22.73 23.89 -8.69
CA ALA A 310 22.88 24.34 -10.06
C ALA A 310 24.25 24.00 -10.64
N ASP A 311 25.30 24.13 -9.83
CA ASP A 311 26.66 23.75 -10.19
C ASP A 311 26.78 22.23 -10.37
N ALA A 312 26.22 21.44 -9.45
CA ALA A 312 26.22 19.98 -9.55
C ALA A 312 25.54 19.49 -10.84
N LEU A 313 24.33 19.99 -11.15
CA LEU A 313 23.63 19.64 -12.38
C LEU A 313 24.43 20.04 -13.62
N ARG A 314 25.10 21.19 -13.62
CA ARG A 314 25.93 21.60 -14.76
C ARG A 314 27.16 20.70 -14.89
N ASP A 315 27.85 20.42 -13.79
CA ASP A 315 29.13 19.72 -13.76
C ASP A 315 28.96 18.21 -14.00
N GLU A 316 27.78 17.65 -13.70
CA GLU A 316 27.41 16.24 -13.94
C GLU A 316 26.47 16.03 -15.14
N ASN A 317 26.47 16.95 -16.10
CA ASN A 317 25.73 16.83 -17.37
C ASN A 317 24.20 16.70 -17.23
N GLY A 318 23.61 17.31 -16.21
CA GLY A 318 22.16 17.44 -16.06
C GLY A 318 21.50 16.36 -15.20
N VAL A 319 22.26 15.41 -14.66
CA VAL A 319 21.79 14.39 -13.72
C VAL A 319 22.75 14.31 -12.54
N ILE A 320 22.20 14.22 -11.34
CA ILE A 320 22.95 14.11 -10.08
C ILE A 320 22.35 13.01 -9.22
N GLY A 321 23.05 12.58 -8.18
CA GLY A 321 22.46 11.74 -7.13
C GLY A 321 22.61 12.38 -5.77
N PHE A 322 22.33 11.65 -4.70
CA PHE A 322 22.50 12.13 -3.32
C PHE A 322 23.88 12.75 -3.03
N ALA A 323 24.92 12.30 -3.74
CA ALA A 323 26.28 12.82 -3.74
C ALA A 323 26.85 12.89 -5.18
N PRO A 324 28.05 13.48 -5.38
CA PRO A 324 28.66 13.48 -6.71
C PRO A 324 28.94 12.07 -7.25
N HIS A 325 28.71 11.87 -8.55
CA HIS A 325 28.86 10.60 -9.28
C HIS A 325 27.93 9.46 -8.84
N THR A 326 26.83 9.76 -8.14
CA THR A 326 25.85 8.76 -7.69
C THR A 326 24.50 8.89 -8.41
N ALA A 327 24.50 9.36 -9.65
CA ALA A 327 23.31 9.79 -10.39
C ALA A 327 22.08 8.85 -10.27
N ASP A 328 20.95 9.45 -9.87
CA ASP A 328 19.65 8.79 -9.76
C ASP A 328 18.51 9.78 -10.08
N VAL A 329 17.34 9.24 -10.41
CA VAL A 329 16.20 10.08 -10.80
C VAL A 329 15.56 10.81 -9.62
N ASP A 330 15.69 10.30 -8.40
CA ASP A 330 15.01 10.83 -7.21
C ASP A 330 15.61 12.19 -6.84
N ASP A 331 16.92 12.20 -6.63
CA ASP A 331 17.71 13.38 -6.31
C ASP A 331 17.75 14.37 -7.48
N THR A 332 17.89 13.87 -8.72
CA THR A 332 17.82 14.75 -9.91
C THR A 332 16.47 15.47 -9.98
N ALA A 333 15.36 14.74 -9.86
CA ALA A 333 14.02 15.35 -9.94
C ALA A 333 13.77 16.32 -8.80
N LYS A 334 14.21 16.00 -7.57
CA LYS A 334 14.08 16.90 -6.43
C LYS A 334 14.92 18.17 -6.59
N ALA A 335 16.13 18.06 -7.11
CA ALA A 335 16.98 19.22 -7.39
C ALA A 335 16.37 20.13 -8.46
N LEU A 336 15.85 19.56 -9.56
CA LEU A 336 15.12 20.31 -10.59
C LEU A 336 13.88 21.00 -10.03
N LEU A 337 13.13 20.34 -9.14
CA LEU A 337 12.00 20.91 -8.43
C LEU A 337 12.43 22.08 -7.54
N ALA A 338 13.47 21.89 -6.71
CA ALA A 338 13.99 22.92 -5.80
C ALA A 338 14.42 24.19 -6.56
N LEU A 339 15.16 24.01 -7.67
CA LEU A 339 15.59 25.11 -8.52
C LEU A 339 14.41 25.80 -9.25
N SER A 340 13.41 25.04 -9.68
CA SER A 340 12.19 25.60 -10.29
C SER A 340 11.40 26.44 -9.29
N LEU A 341 11.31 26.03 -8.02
CA LEU A 341 10.60 26.77 -6.96
C LEU A 341 11.26 28.11 -6.60
N ILE A 342 12.54 28.30 -6.92
CA ILE A 342 13.25 29.59 -6.79
C ILE A 342 13.36 30.36 -8.12
N ASN A 343 12.65 29.92 -9.17
CA ASN A 343 12.67 30.48 -10.52
C ASN A 343 14.03 30.38 -11.25
N GLN A 344 14.83 29.35 -10.94
CA GLN A 344 16.07 29.01 -11.63
C GLN A 344 15.90 27.73 -12.45
N HIS A 345 15.05 27.75 -13.47
CA HIS A 345 14.71 26.54 -14.23
C HIS A 345 15.94 25.90 -14.90
N ALA A 346 16.06 24.59 -14.74
CA ALA A 346 16.99 23.72 -15.46
C ALA A 346 16.20 22.68 -16.27
N SER A 347 16.71 22.28 -17.43
CA SER A 347 16.01 21.35 -18.31
C SER A 347 15.97 19.93 -17.72
N PRO A 348 14.80 19.26 -17.68
CA PRO A 348 14.68 17.85 -17.30
C PRO A 348 15.05 16.88 -18.44
N ASP A 349 15.43 17.36 -19.63
CA ASP A 349 15.57 16.50 -20.82
C ASP A 349 16.61 15.38 -20.65
N ILE A 350 17.71 15.64 -19.94
CA ILE A 350 18.74 14.62 -19.68
C ILE A 350 18.26 13.60 -18.64
N MET A 351 17.59 14.05 -17.58
CA MET A 351 16.94 13.15 -16.61
C MET A 351 15.95 12.21 -17.31
N ILE A 352 15.13 12.75 -18.22
CA ILE A 352 14.20 11.95 -19.01
C ILE A 352 14.95 10.94 -19.87
N ASN A 353 15.96 11.37 -20.63
CA ASN A 353 16.72 10.49 -21.50
C ASN A 353 17.43 9.34 -20.76
N VAL A 354 17.89 9.58 -19.54
CA VAL A 354 18.63 8.59 -18.74
C VAL A 354 17.71 7.61 -18.02
N PHE A 355 16.60 8.10 -17.46
CA PHE A 355 15.79 7.33 -16.50
C PHE A 355 14.39 6.96 -16.99
N GLU A 356 13.93 7.46 -18.14
CA GLU A 356 12.62 7.12 -18.68
C GLU A 356 12.58 5.65 -19.12
N GLY A 357 11.86 4.83 -18.36
CA GLY A 357 11.54 3.46 -18.71
C GLY A 357 10.26 3.34 -19.54
N LYS A 358 9.86 2.09 -19.81
CA LYS A 358 8.66 1.78 -20.59
C LYS A 358 7.38 2.33 -19.95
N ASP A 359 7.19 2.01 -18.66
CA ASP A 359 5.94 2.25 -17.93
C ASP A 359 6.08 3.24 -16.77
N HIS A 360 7.31 3.61 -16.41
CA HIS A 360 7.68 4.44 -15.26
C HIS A 360 9.12 4.95 -15.44
N PHE A 361 9.58 5.83 -14.54
CA PHE A 361 10.98 6.22 -14.43
C PHE A 361 11.72 5.33 -13.45
N THR A 362 12.89 4.83 -13.84
CA THR A 362 13.73 4.00 -12.97
C THR A 362 14.59 4.87 -12.06
N THR A 363 14.75 4.50 -10.79
CA THR A 363 15.60 5.24 -9.84
C THR A 363 17.06 5.18 -10.28
N PHE A 364 17.55 3.96 -10.49
CA PHE A 364 18.83 3.67 -11.12
C PHE A 364 18.56 2.93 -12.43
N GLY A 365 19.35 3.19 -13.48
CA GLY A 365 19.09 2.68 -14.84
C GLY A 365 18.89 1.15 -14.97
N SER A 366 19.34 0.35 -14.00
CA SER A 366 19.15 -1.11 -13.94
C SER A 366 18.63 -1.60 -12.58
N GLU A 367 17.49 -1.07 -12.11
CA GLU A 367 16.86 -1.51 -10.86
C GLU A 367 15.89 -2.70 -11.03
N ARG A 368 15.78 -3.54 -9.99
CA ARG A 368 14.78 -4.63 -9.92
C ARG A 368 13.40 -4.09 -9.59
N ASP A 369 13.31 -3.33 -8.50
CA ASP A 369 12.05 -2.83 -7.96
C ASP A 369 11.89 -1.34 -8.28
N PRO A 370 10.78 -0.91 -8.90
CA PRO A 370 10.47 0.50 -9.10
C PRO A 370 10.27 1.27 -7.78
N SER A 371 10.39 2.60 -7.84
CA SER A 371 10.16 3.51 -6.71
C SER A 371 8.93 4.40 -6.94
N LEU A 372 8.02 4.43 -5.96
CA LEU A 372 6.85 5.31 -5.97
C LEU A 372 7.29 6.75 -5.74
N THR A 373 8.15 6.99 -4.76
CA THR A 373 8.60 8.34 -4.38
C THR A 373 9.39 9.01 -5.50
N SER A 374 10.19 8.23 -6.23
CA SER A 374 10.96 8.73 -7.38
C SER A 374 10.08 9.15 -8.55
N ASN A 375 9.02 8.39 -8.85
CA ASN A 375 8.05 8.79 -9.87
C ASN A 375 7.20 9.99 -9.41
N LEU A 376 6.93 10.12 -8.10
CA LEU A 376 6.28 11.31 -7.53
C LEU A 376 7.15 12.55 -7.64
N HIS A 377 8.46 12.45 -7.37
CA HIS A 377 9.40 13.57 -7.56
C HIS A 377 9.55 13.94 -9.03
N VAL A 378 9.64 12.95 -9.94
CA VAL A 378 9.62 13.23 -11.38
C VAL A 378 8.37 13.99 -11.76
N LEU A 379 7.17 13.51 -11.36
CA LEU A 379 5.92 14.21 -11.66
C LEU A 379 5.94 15.65 -11.11
N LEU A 380 6.27 15.85 -9.84
CA LEU A 380 6.36 17.18 -9.23
C LEU A 380 7.34 18.10 -9.98
N SER A 381 8.49 17.60 -10.40
CA SER A 381 9.50 18.36 -11.14
C SER A 381 9.01 18.78 -12.53
N LEU A 382 8.31 17.90 -13.25
CA LEU A 382 7.78 18.15 -14.59
C LEU A 382 6.62 19.15 -14.55
N LEU A 383 5.75 19.07 -13.55
CA LEU A 383 4.62 20.00 -13.36
C LEU A 383 5.05 21.44 -13.04
N LYS A 384 6.33 21.68 -12.72
CA LYS A 384 6.90 23.02 -12.49
C LYS A 384 7.73 23.55 -13.66
N GLN A 385 7.77 22.84 -14.79
CA GLN A 385 8.47 23.31 -15.98
C GLN A 385 7.67 24.39 -16.71
N PRO A 386 8.33 25.40 -17.30
CA PRO A 386 7.65 26.52 -17.96
C PRO A 386 6.89 26.13 -19.24
N ASN A 387 7.29 25.03 -19.90
CA ASN A 387 6.62 24.51 -21.09
C ASN A 387 6.09 23.09 -20.86
N LEU A 388 5.01 22.98 -20.08
CA LEU A 388 4.41 21.68 -19.73
C LEU A 388 4.04 20.82 -20.95
N SER A 389 3.63 21.46 -22.05
CA SER A 389 3.18 20.77 -23.27
C SER A 389 4.23 19.83 -23.87
N GLN A 390 5.52 20.16 -23.71
CA GLN A 390 6.63 19.33 -24.16
C GLN A 390 6.72 18.00 -23.39
N TYR A 391 6.26 17.98 -22.15
CA TYR A 391 6.42 16.86 -21.22
C TYR A 391 5.11 16.10 -20.95
N HIS A 392 4.04 16.38 -21.70
CA HIS A 392 2.76 15.68 -21.58
C HIS A 392 2.88 14.14 -21.59
N PRO A 393 3.67 13.50 -22.48
CA PRO A 393 3.83 12.05 -22.45
C PRO A 393 4.43 11.52 -21.14
N GLN A 394 5.43 12.22 -20.60
CA GLN A 394 6.11 11.86 -19.36
C GLN A 394 5.21 12.11 -18.13
N ILE A 395 4.47 13.22 -18.12
CA ILE A 395 3.47 13.53 -17.08
C ILE A 395 2.39 12.45 -17.06
N LEU A 396 1.86 12.07 -18.23
CA LEU A 396 0.87 10.99 -18.34
C LEU A 396 1.43 9.66 -17.86
N LYS A 397 2.66 9.31 -18.26
CA LYS A 397 3.34 8.08 -17.84
C LYS A 397 3.51 7.99 -16.32
N ALA A 398 4.09 9.03 -15.71
CA ALA A 398 4.27 9.07 -14.25
C ALA A 398 2.93 9.01 -13.51
N THR A 399 1.93 9.78 -13.97
CA THR A 399 0.57 9.77 -13.39
C THR A 399 -0.08 8.39 -13.47
N LEU A 400 0.00 7.71 -14.63
CA LEU A 400 -0.51 6.35 -14.81
C LEU A 400 0.20 5.34 -13.91
N PHE A 401 1.51 5.47 -13.73
CA PHE A 401 2.26 4.63 -12.80
C PHE A 401 1.81 4.84 -11.35
N ILE A 402 1.73 6.09 -10.90
CA ILE A 402 1.31 6.44 -9.53
C ILE A 402 -0.14 5.98 -9.26
N CYS A 403 -1.07 6.23 -10.20
CA CYS A 403 -2.44 5.76 -10.08
C CYS A 403 -2.53 4.24 -10.02
N ARG A 404 -1.78 3.50 -10.85
CA ARG A 404 -1.72 2.03 -10.80
C ARG A 404 -1.17 1.56 -9.46
N TRP A 405 -0.10 2.17 -8.97
CA TRP A 405 0.49 1.83 -7.68
C TRP A 405 -0.51 2.00 -6.54
N TRP A 406 -1.18 3.16 -6.45
CA TRP A 406 -2.21 3.39 -5.45
C TRP A 406 -3.40 2.43 -5.58
N TRP A 407 -3.79 2.12 -6.83
CA TRP A 407 -4.92 1.23 -7.11
C TRP A 407 -4.66 -0.21 -6.67
N ASP A 408 -3.44 -0.70 -6.86
CA ASP A 408 -3.02 -2.05 -6.49
C ASP A 408 -2.54 -2.15 -5.02
N SER A 409 -2.25 -1.03 -4.36
CA SER A 409 -1.75 -1.02 -2.97
C SER A 409 -2.79 -1.52 -1.97
N ASP A 410 -2.39 -2.51 -1.18
CA ASP A 410 -3.20 -3.08 -0.10
C ASP A 410 -2.79 -2.50 1.25
N HIS A 411 -3.77 -2.05 2.05
CA HIS A 411 -3.58 -1.35 3.31
C HIS A 411 -2.86 0.01 3.17
N HIS A 412 -1.55 0.04 3.42
CA HIS A 412 -0.72 1.25 3.34
C HIS A 412 0.21 1.15 2.14
N VAL A 413 0.37 2.26 1.41
CA VAL A 413 1.40 2.34 0.37
C VAL A 413 2.78 2.23 0.99
N LYS A 414 3.71 1.63 0.26
CA LYS A 414 5.10 1.49 0.69
C LYS A 414 6.02 1.98 -0.42
N ASP A 415 7.20 2.39 -0.01
CA ASP A 415 8.31 2.74 -0.89
C ASP A 415 9.61 2.23 -0.26
N LYS A 416 10.62 1.96 -1.09
CA LYS A 416 11.88 1.36 -0.63
C LYS A 416 12.84 2.34 0.06
N TRP A 417 12.61 3.65 -0.07
CA TRP A 417 13.49 4.69 0.48
C TRP A 417 13.03 5.26 1.82
N ASN A 418 11.80 4.97 2.25
CA ASN A 418 11.27 5.45 3.52
C ASN A 418 10.30 4.43 4.17
N LEU A 419 10.54 4.10 5.44
CA LEU A 419 9.73 3.17 6.23
C LEU A 419 8.32 3.71 6.54
N SER A 420 8.12 5.03 6.51
CA SER A 420 6.81 5.62 6.72
C SER A 420 5.98 5.64 5.45
N HIS A 421 4.83 4.98 5.46
CA HIS A 421 3.81 5.13 4.41
C HIS A 421 3.32 6.58 4.23
N LEU A 422 3.46 7.44 5.23
CA LEU A 422 3.01 8.82 5.17
C LEU A 422 3.88 9.69 4.27
N TYR A 423 5.15 9.33 4.07
CA TYR A 423 6.05 10.05 3.16
C TYR A 423 5.60 10.00 1.69
N PRO A 424 5.43 8.82 1.04
CA PRO A 424 4.86 8.74 -0.30
C PRO A 424 3.40 9.23 -0.35
N THR A 425 2.63 9.08 0.73
CA THR A 425 1.24 9.58 0.78
C THR A 425 1.19 11.10 0.70
N MET A 426 2.05 11.81 1.44
CA MET A 426 2.18 13.26 1.39
C MET A 426 2.57 13.73 -0.02
N LEU A 427 3.59 13.12 -0.62
CA LEU A 427 4.03 13.43 -1.98
C LEU A 427 2.92 13.20 -3.02
N LEU A 428 2.11 12.14 -2.86
CA LEU A 428 0.96 11.86 -3.74
C LEU A 428 -0.10 12.96 -3.61
N VAL A 429 -0.45 13.36 -2.39
CA VAL A 429 -1.43 14.45 -2.18
C VAL A 429 -0.91 15.75 -2.79
N GLU A 430 0.38 16.07 -2.63
CA GLU A 430 0.99 17.23 -3.27
C GLU A 430 0.94 17.15 -4.81
N ALA A 431 1.41 16.04 -5.39
CA ALA A 431 1.53 15.88 -6.82
C ALA A 431 0.17 15.89 -7.51
N PHE A 432 -0.80 15.14 -6.98
CA PHE A 432 -2.14 15.06 -7.57
C PHE A 432 -2.97 16.31 -7.31
N THR A 433 -2.74 17.05 -6.23
CA THR A 433 -3.35 18.39 -6.09
C THR A 433 -2.81 19.34 -7.17
N ASP A 434 -1.50 19.32 -7.47
CA ASP A 434 -0.92 20.11 -8.55
C ASP A 434 -1.48 19.67 -9.94
N VAL A 435 -1.65 18.37 -10.17
CA VAL A 435 -2.31 17.83 -11.39
C VAL A 435 -3.76 18.33 -11.50
N LEU A 436 -4.55 18.21 -10.43
CA LEU A 436 -5.94 18.67 -10.42
C LEU A 436 -6.04 20.18 -10.69
N HIS A 437 -5.16 20.98 -10.10
CA HIS A 437 -5.09 22.41 -10.35
C HIS A 437 -4.82 22.74 -11.83
N LEU A 438 -3.93 21.98 -12.48
CA LEU A 438 -3.61 22.17 -13.91
C LEU A 438 -4.69 21.60 -14.84
N ILE A 439 -5.45 20.59 -14.43
CA ILE A 439 -6.65 20.14 -15.14
C ILE A 439 -7.72 21.24 -15.10
N ASP A 440 -7.97 21.78 -13.91
CA ASP A 440 -8.92 22.87 -13.68
C ASP A 440 -8.57 24.14 -14.49
N GLY A 441 -7.27 24.45 -14.59
CA GLY A 441 -6.73 25.55 -15.40
C GLY A 441 -6.72 25.30 -16.92
N GLY A 442 -7.05 24.08 -17.37
CA GLY A 442 -7.14 23.71 -18.78
C GLY A 442 -5.86 23.16 -19.40
N GLU A 443 -4.70 23.32 -18.76
CA GLU A 443 -3.38 22.92 -19.29
C GLU A 443 -3.25 21.40 -19.47
N LEU A 444 -3.85 20.61 -18.56
CA LEU A 444 -3.86 19.13 -18.63
C LEU A 444 -5.23 18.52 -18.95
N SER A 445 -6.24 19.36 -19.26
CA SER A 445 -7.64 18.93 -19.39
C SER A 445 -7.89 17.81 -20.42
N GLY A 446 -7.14 17.82 -21.52
CA GLY A 446 -7.21 16.82 -22.59
C GLY A 446 -6.20 15.67 -22.47
N LEU A 447 -5.35 15.66 -21.44
CA LEU A 447 -4.33 14.62 -21.26
C LEU A 447 -4.89 13.35 -20.60
N PHE A 448 -5.90 13.51 -19.75
CA PHE A 448 -6.47 12.42 -18.96
C PHE A 448 -7.94 12.19 -19.35
N ASP A 449 -8.32 10.92 -19.50
CA ASP A 449 -9.73 10.55 -19.65
C ASP A 449 -10.47 10.64 -18.31
N GLU A 450 -11.81 10.55 -18.35
CA GLU A 450 -12.65 10.66 -17.14
C GLU A 450 -12.36 9.56 -16.12
N ASN A 451 -11.98 8.35 -16.57
CA ASN A 451 -11.63 7.24 -15.68
C ASN A 451 -10.37 7.56 -14.86
N LEU A 452 -9.34 8.09 -15.52
CA LEU A 452 -8.09 8.45 -14.87
C LEU A 452 -8.27 9.67 -13.96
N LYS A 453 -9.07 10.66 -14.37
CA LYS A 453 -9.44 11.79 -13.50
C LYS A 453 -10.13 11.30 -12.22
N CYS A 454 -11.07 10.36 -12.32
CA CYS A 454 -11.72 9.76 -11.15
C CYS A 454 -10.73 9.04 -10.24
N LYS A 455 -9.77 8.29 -10.81
CA LYS A 455 -8.72 7.60 -10.04
C LYS A 455 -7.77 8.58 -9.35
N ILE A 456 -7.40 9.69 -9.98
CA ILE A 456 -6.60 10.76 -9.38
C ILE A 456 -7.33 11.35 -8.17
N GLY A 457 -8.61 11.74 -8.35
CA GLY A 457 -9.44 12.28 -7.28
C GLY A 457 -9.62 11.30 -6.11
N LEU A 458 -9.91 10.03 -6.43
CA LEU A 458 -10.03 8.94 -5.45
C LEU A 458 -8.73 8.76 -4.66
N SER A 459 -7.57 8.75 -5.31
CA SER A 459 -6.27 8.59 -4.65
C SER A 459 -6.03 9.71 -3.64
N VAL A 460 -6.29 10.96 -3.99
CA VAL A 460 -6.18 12.10 -3.07
C VAL A 460 -7.18 11.96 -1.91
N PHE A 461 -8.44 11.64 -2.20
CA PHE A 461 -9.48 11.50 -1.18
C PHE A 461 -9.13 10.42 -0.16
N GLN A 462 -8.77 9.23 -0.63
CA GLN A 462 -8.40 8.11 0.22
C GLN A 462 -7.13 8.39 1.02
N ALA A 463 -6.11 8.99 0.41
CA ALA A 463 -4.87 9.37 1.10
C ALA A 463 -5.17 10.24 2.33
N VAL A 464 -5.93 11.31 2.13
CA VAL A 464 -6.30 12.26 3.18
C VAL A 464 -7.23 11.61 4.20
N LEU A 465 -8.26 10.89 3.77
CA LEU A 465 -9.20 10.24 4.68
C LEU A 465 -8.48 9.24 5.60
N ARG A 466 -7.59 8.41 5.04
CA ARG A 466 -6.82 7.43 5.84
C ARG A 466 -5.91 8.12 6.86
N ILE A 467 -5.33 9.28 6.53
CA ILE A 467 -4.57 10.09 7.51
C ILE A 467 -5.47 10.54 8.66
N VAL A 468 -6.66 11.09 8.36
CA VAL A 468 -7.63 11.53 9.38
C VAL A 468 -8.10 10.36 10.26
N LEU A 469 -8.38 9.20 9.66
CA LEU A 469 -8.91 8.02 10.35
C LEU A 469 -7.89 7.32 11.26
N ASN A 470 -6.58 7.55 11.04
CA ASN A 470 -5.48 6.90 11.76
C ASN A 470 -4.70 7.87 12.68
N GLN A 471 -5.21 9.07 12.96
CA GLN A 471 -4.56 9.97 13.92
C GLN A 471 -4.74 9.42 15.34
N ASP A 472 -3.65 9.33 16.11
CA ASP A 472 -3.69 8.85 17.48
C ASP A 472 -4.39 9.84 18.41
N ASP A 473 -4.82 9.39 19.59
CA ASP A 473 -5.53 10.20 20.59
C ASP A 473 -4.70 11.40 21.08
N ASP A 474 -3.37 11.30 21.09
CA ASP A 474 -2.47 12.39 21.46
C ASP A 474 -2.27 13.45 20.35
N GLY A 475 -2.83 13.21 19.16
CA GLY A 475 -2.73 14.08 18.00
C GLY A 475 -1.59 13.76 17.04
N SER A 476 -0.68 12.85 17.42
CA SER A 476 0.40 12.41 16.55
C SER A 476 -0.06 11.37 15.53
N TRP A 477 0.87 10.99 14.65
CA TRP A 477 0.78 9.74 13.91
C TRP A 477 1.87 8.80 14.41
N ARG A 478 1.45 7.81 15.22
CA ARG A 478 2.28 6.77 15.84
C ARG A 478 3.36 7.30 16.80
N GLY A 479 3.21 8.51 17.32
CA GLY A 479 4.21 9.15 18.18
C GLY A 479 5.50 9.56 17.45
N TYR A 480 5.53 9.53 16.11
CA TYR A 480 6.71 9.86 15.30
C TYR A 480 6.64 11.30 14.80
N ARG A 481 7.75 12.02 14.90
CA ARG A 481 7.84 13.47 14.62
C ARG A 481 7.74 13.78 13.14
N GLU A 482 8.61 13.19 12.34
CA GLU A 482 8.68 13.36 10.89
C GLU A 482 7.38 12.83 10.24
N GLN A 483 6.88 11.68 10.70
CA GLN A 483 5.60 11.14 10.24
C GLN A 483 4.42 12.07 10.52
N THR A 484 4.38 12.68 11.72
CA THR A 484 3.37 13.70 12.05
C THR A 484 3.53 14.95 11.16
N CYS A 485 4.75 15.32 10.78
CA CYS A 485 4.96 16.41 9.82
C CYS A 485 4.41 16.06 8.43
N TYR A 486 4.65 14.84 7.93
CA TYR A 486 4.10 14.38 6.64
C TYR A 486 2.57 14.40 6.63
N ALA A 487 1.94 13.92 7.71
CA ALA A 487 0.49 13.96 7.85
C ALA A 487 -0.05 15.40 7.84
N ILE A 488 0.55 16.32 8.61
CA ILE A 488 0.12 17.72 8.65
C ILE A 488 0.27 18.38 7.27
N LEU A 489 1.38 18.14 6.56
CA LEU A 489 1.60 18.68 5.22
C LEU A 489 0.54 18.19 4.22
N ALA A 490 0.24 16.89 4.23
CA ALA A 490 -0.82 16.31 3.39
C ALA A 490 -2.20 16.90 3.73
N LEU A 491 -2.54 17.02 5.01
CA LEU A 491 -3.81 17.61 5.46
C LEU A 491 -3.90 19.10 5.12
N ALA A 492 -2.81 19.85 5.25
CA ALA A 492 -2.75 21.27 4.91
C ALA A 492 -2.98 21.47 3.42
N GLN A 493 -2.38 20.62 2.58
CA GLN A 493 -2.60 20.61 1.13
C GLN A 493 -4.06 20.26 0.78
N ALA A 494 -4.66 19.29 1.48
CA ALA A 494 -6.04 18.88 1.27
C ALA A 494 -7.07 20.01 1.48
N ARG A 495 -6.76 21.02 2.32
CA ARG A 495 -7.63 22.20 2.51
C ARG A 495 -7.88 22.99 1.21
N HIS A 496 -7.01 22.85 0.21
CA HIS A 496 -7.16 23.51 -1.09
C HIS A 496 -8.10 22.76 -2.05
N VAL A 497 -8.53 21.55 -1.70
CA VAL A 497 -9.26 20.64 -2.60
C VAL A 497 -10.76 20.62 -2.27
N CYS A 498 -11.60 20.92 -3.25
CA CYS A 498 -13.01 21.26 -3.06
C CYS A 498 -13.88 20.10 -2.56
N PHE A 499 -13.53 18.85 -2.86
CA PHE A 499 -14.27 17.69 -2.37
C PHE A 499 -14.06 17.40 -0.87
N PHE A 500 -13.20 18.16 -0.17
CA PHE A 500 -13.12 18.14 1.30
C PHE A 500 -13.91 19.27 1.98
N THR A 501 -14.71 20.05 1.25
CA THR A 501 -15.47 21.20 1.81
C THR A 501 -16.33 20.79 3.02
N HIS A 502 -16.89 19.57 3.03
CA HIS A 502 -17.69 19.06 4.16
C HIS A 502 -16.87 18.49 5.33
N MET A 503 -15.55 18.47 5.21
CA MET A 503 -14.61 17.93 6.20
C MET A 503 -13.63 18.98 6.73
N VAL A 504 -13.77 20.25 6.35
CA VAL A 504 -12.80 21.33 6.70
C VAL A 504 -12.56 21.40 8.20
N ASP A 505 -13.61 21.39 9.03
CA ASP A 505 -13.48 21.43 10.49
C ASP A 505 -12.72 20.21 11.03
N LYS A 506 -12.95 19.03 10.43
CA LYS A 506 -12.26 17.80 10.83
C LYS A 506 -10.78 17.84 10.43
N LEU A 507 -10.48 18.28 9.21
CA LEU A 507 -9.10 18.47 8.74
C LEU A 507 -8.37 19.46 9.63
N GLN A 508 -8.98 20.62 9.93
CA GLN A 508 -8.37 21.63 10.77
C GLN A 508 -8.15 21.11 12.20
N SER A 509 -9.13 20.41 12.78
CA SER A 509 -8.97 19.78 14.10
C SER A 509 -7.82 18.77 14.14
N CYS A 510 -7.65 17.95 13.09
CA CYS A 510 -6.52 17.02 12.99
C CYS A 510 -5.19 17.76 12.88
N ILE A 511 -5.10 18.80 12.05
CA ILE A 511 -3.91 19.66 11.93
C ILE A 511 -3.56 20.29 13.28
N ASP A 512 -4.53 20.90 13.97
CA ASP A 512 -4.31 21.60 15.24
C ASP A 512 -3.79 20.65 16.33
N ARG A 513 -4.35 19.44 16.41
CA ARG A 513 -3.88 18.39 17.33
C ARG A 513 -2.45 17.96 17.02
N GLY A 514 -2.13 17.72 15.75
CA GLY A 514 -0.79 17.36 15.31
C GLY A 514 0.24 18.48 15.59
N VAL A 515 -0.13 19.73 15.33
CA VAL A 515 0.70 20.91 15.63
C VAL A 515 0.91 21.06 17.14
N SER A 516 -0.15 20.86 17.93
CA SER A 516 -0.05 20.89 19.40
C SER A 516 0.93 19.83 19.89
N TRP A 517 0.82 18.60 19.39
CA TRP A 517 1.74 17.52 19.71
C TRP A 517 3.19 17.86 19.31
N LEU A 518 3.43 18.31 18.07
CA LEU A 518 4.76 18.70 17.58
C LEU A 518 5.43 19.84 18.37
N LYS A 519 4.64 20.74 18.96
CA LYS A 519 5.12 21.81 19.84
C LYS A 519 5.46 21.30 21.25
N SER A 520 4.77 20.26 21.69
CA SER A 520 4.91 19.69 23.04
C SER A 520 5.92 18.54 23.14
N CYS A 521 6.20 17.85 22.03
CA CYS A 521 7.08 16.69 22.05
C CYS A 521 8.53 17.10 22.41
N SER A 522 9.09 16.45 23.45
CA SER A 522 10.51 16.58 23.76
C SER A 522 11.36 15.88 22.71
N PHE A 523 12.59 16.36 22.48
CA PHE A 523 13.57 15.69 21.62
C PHE A 523 13.97 14.32 22.22
N HIS A 524 13.26 13.26 21.88
CA HIS A 524 13.72 11.88 22.01
C HIS A 524 13.71 11.30 20.59
N SER A 525 14.87 11.30 19.93
CA SER A 525 15.02 10.95 18.51
C SER A 525 15.17 9.44 18.35
N GLN A 526 14.12 8.79 17.83
CA GLN A 526 14.19 7.46 17.22
C GLN A 526 13.37 7.39 15.92
N ASP A 527 13.08 8.55 15.30
CA ASP A 527 12.30 8.58 14.05
C ASP A 527 13.21 8.31 12.85
N LEU A 528 13.74 7.08 12.81
CA LEU A 528 14.61 6.59 11.73
C LEU A 528 13.72 6.13 10.57
N THR A 529 13.23 7.09 9.78
CA THR A 529 12.30 6.80 8.67
C THR A 529 13.01 6.48 7.36
N TRP A 530 14.23 6.97 7.16
CA TRP A 530 14.98 6.80 5.92
C TRP A 530 15.72 5.47 5.91
N THR A 531 15.81 4.83 4.74
CA THR A 531 16.45 3.52 4.57
C THR A 531 17.68 3.63 3.67
N SER A 532 18.78 3.03 4.12
CA SER A 532 19.93 2.68 3.28
C SER A 532 20.20 1.19 3.51
N LYS A 533 21.38 0.82 4.03
CA LYS A 533 21.66 -0.53 4.55
C LYS A 533 20.85 -0.79 5.82
N THR A 534 20.80 0.20 6.71
CA THR A 534 19.94 0.23 7.89
C THR A 534 19.14 1.53 7.94
N ALA A 535 18.29 1.71 8.95
CA ALA A 535 17.47 2.89 9.09
C ALA A 535 18.26 4.08 9.67
N TYR A 536 17.96 5.29 9.20
CA TYR A 536 18.62 6.52 9.65
C TYR A 536 17.68 7.74 9.64
N GLU A 537 18.09 8.83 10.29
CA GLU A 537 17.47 10.16 10.23
C GLU A 537 18.39 11.11 9.48
N VAL A 538 17.83 12.12 8.80
CA VAL A 538 18.58 13.23 8.20
C VAL A 538 18.19 14.52 8.92
N GLY A 539 19.06 15.00 9.81
CA GLY A 539 18.70 16.02 10.81
C GLY A 539 18.19 17.33 10.22
N PHE A 540 18.84 17.86 9.18
CA PHE A 540 18.40 19.11 8.55
C PHE A 540 17.11 18.94 7.73
N VAL A 541 16.90 17.78 7.12
CA VAL A 541 15.68 17.47 6.37
C VAL A 541 14.49 17.31 7.32
N ALA A 542 14.67 16.59 8.44
CA ALA A 542 13.65 16.45 9.47
C ALA A 542 13.26 17.81 10.08
N GLU A 543 14.24 18.72 10.27
CA GLU A 543 13.96 20.10 10.70
C GLU A 543 13.19 20.89 9.63
N ALA A 544 13.52 20.74 8.34
CA ALA A 544 12.80 21.37 7.24
C ALA A 544 11.33 20.92 7.20
N TYR A 545 11.05 19.62 7.37
CA TYR A 545 9.69 19.08 7.45
C TYR A 545 8.92 19.65 8.63
N LYS A 546 9.55 19.76 9.81
CA LYS A 546 8.92 20.37 10.97
C LYS A 546 8.54 21.83 10.70
N LEU A 547 9.44 22.62 10.15
CA LEU A 547 9.19 24.03 9.84
C LEU A 547 8.09 24.18 8.77
N ALA A 548 8.13 23.36 7.72
CA ALA A 548 7.12 23.33 6.66
C ALA A 548 5.73 22.94 7.19
N ALA A 549 5.65 21.93 8.07
CA ALA A 549 4.39 21.51 8.68
C ALA A 549 3.79 22.63 9.55
N LEU A 550 4.61 23.29 10.37
CA LEU A 550 4.15 24.42 11.21
C LEU A 550 3.73 25.63 10.38
N GLN A 551 4.48 25.93 9.31
CA GLN A 551 4.17 27.04 8.40
C GLN A 551 2.87 26.77 7.64
N SER A 552 2.76 25.64 6.96
CA SER A 552 1.58 25.27 6.17
C SER A 552 0.30 25.25 7.03
N ALA A 553 0.37 24.70 8.25
CA ALA A 553 -0.74 24.71 9.19
C ALA A 553 -1.21 26.11 9.59
N SER A 554 -0.28 27.08 9.68
CA SER A 554 -0.60 28.47 10.04
C SER A 554 -1.22 29.30 8.92
N LEU A 555 -1.12 28.84 7.66
CA LEU A 555 -1.68 29.56 6.52
C LEU A 555 -3.20 29.44 6.48
N GLU A 556 -3.88 30.56 6.27
CA GLU A 556 -5.32 30.60 6.01
C GLU A 556 -5.62 30.13 4.58
N VAL A 557 -6.63 29.28 4.44
CA VAL A 557 -7.14 28.81 3.14
C VAL A 557 -8.59 29.28 3.01
N PRO A 558 -8.84 30.48 2.44
CA PRO A 558 -10.17 31.09 2.44
C PRO A 558 -11.17 30.38 1.52
N ALA A 559 -10.70 29.62 0.53
CA ALA A 559 -11.51 28.79 -0.34
C ALA A 559 -10.70 27.59 -0.83
N ALA A 560 -11.39 26.50 -1.19
CA ALA A 560 -10.81 25.31 -1.80
C ALA A 560 -11.06 25.30 -3.32
N PRO A 561 -10.15 25.87 -4.14
CA PRO A 561 -10.40 26.08 -5.57
C PRO A 561 -10.08 24.85 -6.44
N VAL A 562 -9.40 23.84 -5.90
CA VAL A 562 -8.85 22.73 -6.70
C VAL A 562 -9.79 21.52 -6.73
N GLY A 563 -9.87 20.85 -7.87
CA GLY A 563 -10.68 19.64 -8.08
C GLY A 563 -12.10 19.93 -8.60
N HIS A 564 -12.40 21.16 -9.01
CA HIS A 564 -13.76 21.51 -9.44
C HIS A 564 -14.17 20.86 -10.76
N SER A 565 -13.22 20.40 -11.59
CA SER A 565 -13.55 19.61 -12.79
C SER A 565 -14.11 18.23 -12.45
N LEU A 566 -13.93 17.78 -11.20
CA LEU A 566 -14.37 16.49 -10.68
C LEU A 566 -15.63 16.60 -9.79
N THR A 567 -16.23 17.79 -9.65
CA THR A 567 -17.34 18.04 -8.69
C THR A 567 -18.68 17.42 -9.05
N SER A 568 -18.78 16.61 -10.10
CA SER A 568 -19.89 15.66 -10.23
C SER A 568 -19.93 14.65 -9.07
N ALA A 569 -18.85 14.53 -8.30
CA ALA A 569 -18.70 13.73 -7.08
C ALA A 569 -19.24 14.41 -5.78
N VAL A 570 -19.68 15.68 -5.82
CA VAL A 570 -20.21 16.39 -4.64
C VAL A 570 -21.71 16.13 -4.49
N PRO A 571 -22.22 15.87 -3.28
CA PRO A 571 -23.47 15.14 -3.13
C PRO A 571 -24.72 15.99 -3.35
N SER A 572 -25.68 15.46 -4.12
CA SER A 572 -27.03 16.02 -4.30
C SER A 572 -27.90 15.86 -3.04
N SER A 573 -29.13 16.38 -3.07
CA SER A 573 -30.17 16.10 -2.05
C SER A 573 -30.36 14.61 -1.77
N ASP A 574 -30.01 13.74 -2.72
CA ASP A 574 -30.15 12.29 -2.64
C ASP A 574 -29.14 11.68 -1.65
N LEU A 575 -28.00 12.34 -1.41
CA LEU A 575 -27.03 11.89 -0.43
C LEU A 575 -27.59 11.92 0.99
N GLU A 576 -28.20 13.03 1.37
CA GLU A 576 -28.74 13.19 2.72
C GLU A 576 -29.86 12.18 2.99
N GLN A 577 -30.63 11.82 1.95
CA GLN A 577 -31.59 10.73 2.03
C GLN A 577 -30.91 9.36 2.21
N TYR A 578 -29.84 9.09 1.45
CA TYR A 578 -29.09 7.85 1.55
C TYR A 578 -28.35 7.70 2.89
N MET A 579 -27.72 8.76 3.40
CA MET A 579 -27.12 8.81 4.73
C MET A 579 -28.14 8.44 5.82
N ARG A 580 -29.35 9.03 5.77
CA ARG A 580 -30.43 8.70 6.72
C ARG A 580 -30.88 7.24 6.62
N LEU A 581 -30.82 6.64 5.44
CA LEU A 581 -31.12 5.22 5.25
C LEU A 581 -30.05 4.35 5.92
N VAL A 582 -28.78 4.57 5.57
CA VAL A 582 -27.65 3.79 6.10
C VAL A 582 -27.52 3.92 7.61
N ARG A 583 -27.79 5.09 8.21
CA ARG A 583 -27.74 5.27 9.67
C ARG A 583 -28.75 4.42 10.45
N LYS A 584 -29.78 3.89 9.80
CA LYS A 584 -30.73 2.95 10.43
C LYS A 584 -30.19 1.53 10.54
N THR A 585 -29.12 1.21 9.81
CA THR A 585 -28.43 -0.08 9.88
C THR A 585 -27.64 -0.18 11.17
N ALA A 586 -27.63 -1.36 11.80
CA ALA A 586 -26.89 -1.60 13.03
C ALA A 586 -25.38 -1.37 12.83
N LEU A 587 -24.84 -1.74 11.66
CA LEU A 587 -23.42 -1.58 11.34
C LEU A 587 -22.95 -0.11 11.31
N PHE A 588 -23.79 0.83 10.87
CA PHE A 588 -23.39 2.24 10.71
C PHE A 588 -24.05 3.19 11.72
N SER A 589 -25.04 2.73 12.48
CA SER A 589 -25.65 3.53 13.56
C SER A 589 -24.65 4.10 14.58
N PRO A 590 -23.53 3.42 14.94
CA PRO A 590 -22.55 3.94 15.89
C PRO A 590 -21.53 4.91 15.25
N LEU A 591 -21.49 5.01 13.92
CA LEU A 591 -20.47 5.77 13.21
C LEU A 591 -20.77 7.28 13.25
N ASP A 592 -19.72 8.08 13.40
CA ASP A 592 -19.83 9.53 13.33
C ASP A 592 -20.36 10.01 11.97
N GLU A 593 -21.11 11.11 11.96
CA GLU A 593 -21.71 11.65 10.74
C GLU A 593 -20.67 12.00 9.68
N TRP A 594 -19.51 12.54 10.11
CA TRP A 594 -18.44 12.94 9.20
C TRP A 594 -17.78 11.73 8.52
N GLU A 595 -17.61 10.60 9.23
CA GLU A 595 -17.02 9.38 8.65
C GLU A 595 -17.96 8.76 7.61
N LEU A 596 -19.26 8.77 7.90
CA LEU A 596 -20.26 8.30 6.95
C LEU A 596 -20.29 9.19 5.71
N ARG A 597 -20.32 10.51 5.88
CA ARG A 597 -20.30 11.46 4.77
C ARG A 597 -19.04 11.29 3.92
N ALA A 598 -17.88 11.16 4.55
CA ALA A 598 -16.61 10.93 3.86
C ALA A 598 -16.64 9.65 3.03
N SER A 599 -17.15 8.55 3.60
CA SER A 599 -17.24 7.25 2.90
C SER A 599 -18.14 7.32 1.67
N ILE A 600 -19.21 8.11 1.70
CA ILE A 600 -20.07 8.27 0.51
C ILE A 600 -19.42 9.17 -0.55
N ILE A 601 -18.72 10.24 -0.15
CA ILE A 601 -17.94 11.04 -1.09
C ILE A 601 -16.89 10.15 -1.79
N GLU A 602 -16.17 9.32 -1.04
CA GLU A 602 -15.23 8.34 -1.63
C GLU A 602 -15.93 7.39 -2.61
N SER A 603 -17.11 6.89 -2.24
CA SER A 603 -17.92 5.97 -3.06
C SER A 603 -18.31 6.60 -4.41
N SER A 604 -18.54 7.91 -4.46
CA SER A 604 -18.95 8.60 -5.67
C SER A 604 -17.91 8.54 -6.80
N PHE A 605 -16.61 8.41 -6.48
CA PHE A 605 -15.56 8.27 -7.48
C PHE A 605 -15.60 6.92 -8.22
N PHE A 606 -16.24 5.90 -7.64
CA PHE A 606 -16.40 4.59 -8.27
C PHE A 606 -17.64 4.51 -9.16
N VAL A 607 -18.64 5.37 -8.96
CA VAL A 607 -19.90 5.33 -9.73
C VAL A 607 -19.64 5.49 -11.23
N PRO A 608 -18.88 6.49 -11.73
CA PRO A 608 -18.59 6.61 -13.16
C PRO A 608 -17.82 5.42 -13.73
N LEU A 609 -16.92 4.82 -12.93
CA LEU A 609 -16.13 3.66 -13.32
C LEU A 609 -17.04 2.44 -13.56
N LEU A 610 -17.97 2.17 -12.64
CA LEU A 610 -18.96 1.10 -12.79
C LEU A 610 -19.95 1.38 -13.93
N GLN A 611 -20.42 2.63 -14.04
CA GLN A 611 -21.33 3.05 -15.12
C GLN A 611 -20.74 2.73 -16.51
N ALA A 612 -19.43 2.95 -16.69
CA ALA A 612 -18.74 2.66 -17.95
C ALA A 612 -18.72 1.16 -18.32
N GLN A 613 -18.82 0.26 -17.34
CA GLN A 613 -18.82 -1.20 -17.56
C GLN A 613 -20.22 -1.82 -17.59
N ARG A 614 -21.27 -1.04 -17.29
CA ARG A 614 -22.63 -1.57 -17.03
C ARG A 614 -23.25 -2.36 -18.17
N VAL A 615 -22.85 -2.13 -19.42
CA VAL A 615 -23.41 -2.80 -20.60
C VAL A 615 -22.41 -3.74 -21.28
N GLU A 616 -21.24 -3.98 -20.66
CA GLU A 616 -20.16 -4.78 -21.24
C GLU A 616 -20.60 -6.23 -21.50
N ILE A 617 -21.36 -6.81 -20.57
CA ILE A 617 -21.83 -8.20 -20.63
C ILE A 617 -23.30 -8.24 -21.03
N TYR A 618 -24.16 -7.55 -20.28
CA TYR A 618 -25.61 -7.61 -20.48
C TYR A 618 -26.10 -6.39 -21.30
N PRO A 619 -26.79 -6.59 -22.44
CA PRO A 619 -27.31 -5.52 -23.28
C PRO A 619 -28.60 -4.91 -22.69
N ARG A 620 -28.50 -4.35 -21.49
CA ARG A 620 -29.63 -3.96 -20.64
C ARG A 620 -30.50 -2.85 -21.23
N ASP A 621 -29.90 -1.86 -21.89
CA ASP A 621 -30.62 -0.71 -22.48
C ASP A 621 -31.62 -1.10 -23.60
N SER A 622 -31.60 -2.37 -24.03
CA SER A 622 -32.54 -2.93 -25.01
C SER A 622 -33.73 -3.69 -24.39
N VAL A 623 -33.79 -3.79 -23.05
CA VAL A 623 -34.79 -4.55 -22.28
C VAL A 623 -35.58 -3.60 -21.37
N ASN A 624 -36.90 -3.80 -21.22
CA ASN A 624 -37.79 -2.96 -20.39
C ASN A 624 -37.59 -3.19 -18.87
N ILE A 625 -36.41 -2.90 -18.34
CA ILE A 625 -36.07 -3.02 -16.90
C ILE A 625 -36.05 -1.61 -16.26
N GLU A 626 -36.38 -1.51 -14.97
CA GLU A 626 -36.31 -0.24 -14.22
C GLU A 626 -34.87 0.33 -14.10
N GLU A 627 -34.78 1.63 -13.80
CA GLU A 627 -33.51 2.37 -13.62
C GLU A 627 -32.56 1.73 -12.61
N ASP A 628 -31.25 1.93 -12.82
CA ASP A 628 -30.09 1.36 -12.13
C ASP A 628 -29.97 1.80 -10.64
N LYS A 629 -31.01 1.56 -9.82
CA LYS A 629 -31.06 1.99 -8.41
C LYS A 629 -29.87 1.48 -7.58
N TYR A 630 -29.30 0.34 -7.95
CA TYR A 630 -28.17 -0.30 -7.28
C TYR A 630 -26.80 0.37 -7.55
N LEU A 631 -26.63 1.13 -8.63
CA LEU A 631 -25.32 1.71 -8.98
C LEU A 631 -24.80 2.74 -7.97
N SER A 632 -25.71 3.38 -7.24
CA SER A 632 -25.37 4.27 -6.13
C SER A 632 -25.08 3.53 -4.81
N ILE A 633 -25.59 2.30 -4.67
CA ILE A 633 -25.50 1.50 -3.44
C ILE A 633 -24.23 0.66 -3.42
N ILE A 634 -23.90 0.02 -4.56
CA ILE A 634 -22.77 -0.91 -4.67
C ILE A 634 -21.45 -0.27 -4.22
N PRO A 635 -21.03 0.91 -4.71
CA PRO A 635 -19.80 1.53 -4.22
C PRO A 635 -19.80 1.75 -2.70
N PHE A 636 -20.91 2.23 -2.15
CA PHE A 636 -20.98 2.54 -0.73
C PHE A 636 -20.91 1.30 0.16
N THR A 637 -21.54 0.19 -0.22
CA THR A 637 -21.53 -1.00 0.63
C THR A 637 -20.10 -1.49 0.86
N TRP A 638 -19.30 -1.52 -0.21
CA TRP A 638 -17.88 -1.89 -0.14
C TRP A 638 -17.03 -0.82 0.56
N ILE A 639 -17.13 0.46 0.16
CA ILE A 639 -16.29 1.54 0.71
C ILE A 639 -16.63 1.86 2.17
N GLY A 640 -17.91 1.95 2.50
CA GLY A 640 -18.37 2.21 3.86
C GLY A 640 -17.91 1.13 4.84
N CYS A 641 -18.02 -0.15 4.50
CA CYS A 641 -17.52 -1.24 5.33
C CYS A 641 -15.98 -1.19 5.41
N ASN A 642 -15.29 -0.97 4.29
CA ASN A 642 -13.83 -0.89 4.22
C ASN A 642 -13.25 0.21 5.13
N ASN A 643 -13.90 1.38 5.15
CA ASN A 643 -13.52 2.50 6.00
C ASN A 643 -13.89 2.26 7.46
N ARG A 644 -15.10 1.76 7.75
CA ARG A 644 -15.56 1.49 9.13
C ARG A 644 -14.60 0.58 9.89
N THR A 645 -14.12 -0.49 9.25
CA THR A 645 -13.20 -1.46 9.86
C THR A 645 -11.73 -1.10 9.72
N ARG A 646 -11.41 0.04 9.07
CA ARG A 646 -10.05 0.44 8.70
C ARG A 646 -9.31 -0.67 7.94
N THR A 647 -10.03 -1.44 7.13
CA THR A 647 -9.46 -2.55 6.35
C THR A 647 -8.55 -2.01 5.27
N PHE A 648 -8.94 -0.94 4.58
CA PHE A 648 -8.16 -0.34 3.50
C PHE A 648 -7.72 -1.38 2.45
N ALA A 649 -8.63 -2.25 2.00
CA ALA A 649 -8.38 -3.17 0.90
C ALA A 649 -7.95 -2.41 -0.37
N SER A 650 -7.20 -3.07 -1.25
CA SER A 650 -6.77 -2.45 -2.51
C SER A 650 -7.98 -2.07 -3.38
N ASN A 651 -7.86 -0.97 -4.13
CA ASN A 651 -8.94 -0.51 -5.00
C ASN A 651 -9.21 -1.50 -6.13
N ARG A 652 -8.20 -2.25 -6.56
CA ARG A 652 -8.39 -3.38 -7.48
C ARG A 652 -9.34 -4.42 -6.91
N TRP A 653 -9.08 -4.89 -5.70
CA TRP A 653 -9.94 -5.88 -5.06
C TRP A 653 -11.35 -5.32 -4.84
N LEU A 654 -11.46 -4.10 -4.31
CA LEU A 654 -12.75 -3.44 -4.08
C LEU A 654 -13.55 -3.28 -5.37
N TYR A 655 -12.91 -2.83 -6.45
CA TYR A 655 -13.55 -2.63 -7.74
C TYR A 655 -13.98 -3.94 -8.40
N ASP A 656 -13.14 -4.99 -8.34
CA ASP A 656 -13.53 -6.31 -8.84
C ASP A 656 -14.76 -6.82 -8.08
N MET A 657 -14.81 -6.65 -6.77
CA MET A 657 -15.97 -7.04 -5.96
C MET A 657 -17.22 -6.19 -6.23
N MET A 658 -17.07 -4.88 -6.46
CA MET A 658 -18.17 -4.01 -6.91
C MET A 658 -18.69 -4.43 -8.28
N TYR A 659 -17.80 -4.77 -9.21
CA TYR A 659 -18.17 -5.22 -10.55
C TYR A 659 -18.87 -6.59 -10.51
N LEU A 660 -18.41 -7.53 -9.69
CA LEU A 660 -19.15 -8.79 -9.44
C LEU A 660 -20.54 -8.53 -8.83
N SER A 661 -20.65 -7.56 -7.92
CA SER A 661 -21.95 -7.19 -7.34
C SER A 661 -22.91 -6.66 -8.41
N LEU A 662 -22.41 -5.83 -9.32
CA LEU A 662 -23.15 -5.33 -10.49
C LEU A 662 -23.61 -6.48 -11.40
N LEU A 663 -22.70 -7.40 -11.74
CA LEU A 663 -23.02 -8.57 -12.55
C LEU A 663 -24.02 -9.50 -11.87
N GLY A 664 -24.00 -9.61 -10.54
CA GLY A 664 -24.99 -10.36 -9.76
C GLY A 664 -26.41 -9.85 -10.00
N TYR A 665 -26.65 -8.55 -9.87
CA TYR A 665 -27.96 -7.93 -10.16
C TYR A 665 -28.38 -8.14 -11.62
N GLN A 666 -27.46 -7.95 -12.56
CA GLN A 666 -27.77 -8.07 -13.98
C GLN A 666 -27.99 -9.52 -14.43
N THR A 667 -27.32 -10.48 -13.79
CA THR A 667 -27.53 -11.90 -14.05
C THR A 667 -28.94 -12.31 -13.63
N ASP A 668 -29.37 -11.90 -12.45
CA ASP A 668 -30.71 -12.15 -11.94
C ASP A 668 -31.77 -11.64 -12.93
N GLU A 669 -31.70 -10.36 -13.27
CA GLU A 669 -32.59 -9.72 -14.25
C GLU A 669 -32.57 -10.42 -15.62
N TYR A 670 -31.38 -10.78 -16.12
CA TYR A 670 -31.24 -11.38 -17.45
C TYR A 670 -31.73 -12.83 -17.49
N MET A 671 -31.49 -13.60 -16.43
CA MET A 671 -31.95 -14.98 -16.32
C MET A 671 -33.48 -15.04 -16.32
N GLU A 672 -34.12 -14.13 -15.58
CA GLU A 672 -35.58 -14.04 -15.51
C GLU A 672 -36.21 -13.43 -16.77
N ALA A 673 -35.71 -12.28 -17.26
CA ALA A 673 -36.36 -11.53 -18.33
C ALA A 673 -36.03 -12.06 -19.74
N VAL A 674 -34.91 -12.75 -19.92
CA VAL A 674 -34.39 -13.14 -21.23
C VAL A 674 -34.14 -14.64 -21.32
N ALA A 675 -33.26 -15.21 -20.49
CA ALA A 675 -32.83 -16.60 -20.65
C ALA A 675 -33.98 -17.59 -20.44
N GLY A 676 -34.74 -17.45 -19.35
CA GLY A 676 -35.89 -18.30 -19.05
C GLY A 676 -36.93 -18.31 -20.18
N PRO A 677 -37.44 -17.15 -20.62
CA PRO A 677 -38.40 -17.06 -21.72
C PRO A 677 -37.87 -17.59 -23.06
N VAL A 678 -36.59 -17.38 -23.38
CA VAL A 678 -36.00 -17.82 -24.66
C VAL A 678 -35.86 -19.34 -24.73
N PHE A 679 -35.45 -19.99 -23.65
CA PHE A 679 -35.26 -21.44 -23.65
C PHE A 679 -36.59 -22.19 -23.56
N GLY A 680 -37.50 -21.77 -22.68
CA GLY A 680 -38.80 -22.42 -22.43
C GLY A 680 -38.68 -23.83 -21.79
N ASP A 681 -37.71 -24.63 -22.21
CA ASP A 681 -37.23 -25.86 -21.58
C ASP A 681 -35.96 -25.58 -20.76
N ILE A 682 -36.11 -25.57 -19.44
CA ILE A 682 -35.01 -25.26 -18.51
C ILE A 682 -33.98 -26.39 -18.46
N SER A 683 -34.32 -27.63 -18.82
CA SER A 683 -33.32 -28.70 -18.95
C SER A 683 -32.29 -28.40 -20.04
N LEU A 684 -32.72 -27.75 -21.13
CA LEU A 684 -31.82 -27.27 -22.18
C LEU A 684 -30.94 -26.12 -21.65
N LEU A 685 -31.47 -25.22 -20.83
CA LEU A 685 -30.70 -24.15 -20.21
C LEU A 685 -29.61 -24.70 -19.27
N HIS A 686 -29.93 -25.69 -18.44
CA HIS A 686 -28.94 -26.41 -17.63
C HIS A 686 -27.84 -27.04 -18.49
N HIS A 687 -28.20 -27.71 -19.59
CA HIS A 687 -27.21 -28.29 -20.51
C HIS A 687 -26.32 -27.23 -21.16
N THR A 688 -26.88 -26.08 -21.55
CA THR A 688 -26.11 -24.96 -22.09
C THR A 688 -25.15 -24.38 -21.06
N ILE A 689 -25.57 -24.24 -19.79
CA ILE A 689 -24.68 -23.79 -18.70
C ILE A 689 -23.49 -24.74 -18.55
N ASP A 690 -23.72 -26.06 -18.48
CA ASP A 690 -22.66 -27.05 -18.37
C ASP A 690 -21.72 -27.01 -19.58
N LYS A 691 -22.27 -26.94 -20.81
CA LYS A 691 -21.51 -26.79 -22.06
C LYS A 691 -20.57 -25.58 -22.00
N ILE A 692 -21.06 -24.42 -21.58
CA ILE A 692 -20.27 -23.18 -21.51
C ILE A 692 -19.11 -23.34 -20.50
N ILE A 693 -19.41 -23.81 -19.29
CA ILE A 693 -18.42 -23.91 -18.21
C ILE A 693 -17.37 -24.98 -18.53
N ASP A 694 -17.76 -26.10 -19.13
CA ASP A 694 -16.85 -27.20 -19.50
C ASP A 694 -15.96 -26.84 -20.70
N ASN A 695 -16.48 -26.09 -21.68
CA ASN A 695 -15.69 -25.63 -22.84
C ASN A 695 -14.51 -24.74 -22.46
N ILE A 696 -14.60 -24.01 -21.34
CA ILE A 696 -13.48 -23.20 -20.82
C ILE A 696 -12.30 -24.07 -20.35
N ARG A 697 -12.59 -25.29 -19.86
CA ARG A 697 -11.56 -26.24 -19.42
C ARG A 697 -10.68 -26.72 -20.59
N VAL A 698 -11.29 -26.98 -21.75
CA VAL A 698 -10.60 -27.53 -22.93
C VAL A 698 -9.65 -26.51 -23.56
N ASN A 699 -10.05 -25.24 -23.60
CA ASN A 699 -9.22 -24.18 -24.20
C ASN A 699 -8.06 -23.71 -23.32
N SER A 700 -8.06 -24.03 -22.02
CA SER A 700 -7.00 -23.64 -21.07
C SER A 700 -5.87 -24.69 -20.97
N ALA A 701 -6.11 -25.92 -21.41
CA ALA A 701 -5.10 -26.98 -21.52
C ALA A 701 -4.61 -27.05 -22.97
N GLY A 702 -3.56 -26.29 -23.30
CA GLY A 702 -3.09 -26.11 -24.67
C GLY A 702 -2.95 -27.41 -25.46
N THR A 703 -3.69 -27.52 -26.55
CA THR A 703 -3.36 -28.38 -27.69
C THR A 703 -3.67 -27.65 -28.99
N ASN A 704 -2.64 -27.50 -29.84
CA ASN A 704 -2.79 -27.30 -31.28
C ASN A 704 -3.47 -28.55 -31.85
N GLY A 705 -4.80 -28.59 -31.78
CA GLY A 705 -5.64 -29.62 -32.38
C GLY A 705 -6.54 -28.96 -33.42
N THR A 706 -6.33 -29.31 -34.68
CA THR A 706 -7.16 -28.95 -35.82
C THR A 706 -8.64 -29.07 -35.49
N VAL A 707 -9.37 -27.95 -35.66
CA VAL A 707 -10.84 -27.90 -35.62
C VAL A 707 -11.38 -28.91 -36.62
N ARG A 708 -11.84 -30.06 -36.11
CA ARG A 708 -12.59 -31.03 -36.91
C ARG A 708 -14.03 -30.53 -36.95
N ASN A 709 -14.36 -29.86 -38.06
CA ASN A 709 -15.75 -29.57 -38.45
C ASN A 709 -16.52 -30.90 -38.53
N GLY A 710 -17.24 -31.22 -37.46
CA GLY A 710 -18.28 -32.24 -37.45
C GLY A 710 -19.59 -31.60 -37.90
N ASN A 711 -19.97 -31.86 -39.15
CA ASN A 711 -21.31 -31.61 -39.66
C ASN A 711 -22.35 -32.40 -38.85
N GLY A 712 -23.30 -31.71 -38.21
CA GLY A 712 -24.50 -32.34 -37.69
C GLY A 712 -25.36 -31.42 -36.82
N HIS A 713 -26.59 -31.18 -37.28
CA HIS A 713 -27.77 -30.67 -36.56
C HIS A 713 -27.87 -29.14 -36.40
N GLN A 714 -28.70 -28.51 -37.25
CA GLN A 714 -30.12 -28.18 -37.03
C GLN A 714 -30.24 -26.77 -36.42
N HIS A 715 -30.94 -25.90 -37.13
CA HIS A 715 -31.29 -24.52 -36.77
C HIS A 715 -31.53 -24.32 -35.25
N GLU A 716 -30.49 -23.99 -34.49
CA GLU A 716 -30.66 -23.34 -33.19
C GLU A 716 -31.27 -21.96 -33.45
N SER A 717 -32.32 -21.61 -32.71
CA SER A 717 -32.94 -20.30 -32.87
C SER A 717 -31.91 -19.20 -32.57
N LEU A 718 -31.87 -18.14 -33.37
CA LEU A 718 -30.93 -17.02 -33.21
C LEU A 718 -30.90 -16.47 -31.78
N ASN A 719 -32.01 -16.55 -31.06
CA ASN A 719 -32.16 -16.07 -29.68
C ASN A 719 -31.42 -16.96 -28.66
N ILE A 720 -31.41 -18.29 -28.85
CA ILE A 720 -30.65 -19.21 -27.98
C ILE A 720 -29.15 -18.94 -28.10
N GLY A 721 -28.66 -18.73 -29.32
CA GLY A 721 -27.25 -18.39 -29.57
C GLY A 721 -26.82 -17.08 -28.91
N GLN A 722 -27.70 -16.07 -28.86
CA GLN A 722 -27.43 -14.80 -28.16
C GLN A 722 -27.35 -14.96 -26.64
N VAL A 723 -28.20 -15.83 -26.06
CA VAL A 723 -28.12 -16.16 -24.64
C VAL A 723 -26.84 -16.93 -24.34
N GLU A 724 -26.48 -17.92 -25.17
CA GLU A 724 -25.22 -18.67 -25.02
C GLU A 724 -23.99 -17.75 -25.07
N ASP A 725 -23.94 -16.79 -26.01
CA ASP A 725 -22.85 -15.80 -26.09
C ASP A 725 -22.76 -14.94 -24.83
N THR A 726 -23.89 -14.40 -24.36
CA THR A 726 -23.93 -13.54 -23.17
C THR A 726 -23.48 -14.28 -21.92
N LEU A 727 -23.98 -15.51 -21.70
CA LEU A 727 -23.54 -16.35 -20.58
C LEU A 727 -22.08 -16.78 -20.72
N THR A 728 -21.57 -16.96 -21.95
CA THR A 728 -20.16 -17.23 -22.22
C THR A 728 -19.28 -16.02 -21.86
N ARG A 729 -19.70 -14.80 -22.18
CA ARG A 729 -18.99 -13.57 -21.79
C ARG A 729 -18.94 -13.41 -20.27
N PHE A 730 -20.06 -13.65 -19.56
CA PHE A 730 -20.08 -13.66 -18.09
C PHE A 730 -19.17 -14.73 -17.50
N THR A 731 -19.24 -15.96 -18.00
CA THR A 731 -18.39 -17.05 -17.52
C THR A 731 -16.91 -16.74 -17.75
N ASN A 732 -16.56 -16.14 -18.88
CA ASN A 732 -15.18 -15.71 -19.16
C ASN A 732 -14.72 -14.57 -18.24
N SER A 733 -15.58 -13.59 -17.93
CA SER A 733 -15.19 -12.46 -17.05
C SER A 733 -14.86 -12.94 -15.63
N VAL A 734 -15.51 -14.01 -15.15
CA VAL A 734 -15.24 -14.61 -13.83
C VAL A 734 -14.11 -15.64 -13.90
N LEU A 735 -14.25 -16.70 -14.71
CA LEU A 735 -13.33 -17.86 -14.67
C LEU A 735 -12.02 -17.65 -15.41
N LYS A 736 -11.93 -16.65 -16.31
CA LYS A 736 -10.67 -16.25 -16.97
C LYS A 736 -10.15 -14.91 -16.46
N HIS A 737 -10.66 -14.42 -15.33
CA HIS A 737 -10.10 -13.24 -14.70
C HIS A 737 -8.60 -13.46 -14.43
N LYS A 738 -7.77 -12.45 -14.72
CA LYS A 738 -6.30 -12.55 -14.64
C LYS A 738 -5.80 -13.07 -13.29
N ASP A 739 -6.45 -12.65 -12.20
CA ASP A 739 -6.04 -13.05 -10.85
C ASP A 739 -6.60 -14.42 -10.48
N VAL A 740 -7.75 -14.83 -11.01
CA VAL A 740 -8.23 -16.21 -10.88
C VAL A 740 -7.26 -17.17 -11.56
N LEU A 741 -6.76 -16.83 -12.75
CA LEU A 741 -5.78 -17.66 -13.45
C LEU A 741 -4.43 -17.75 -12.71
N ARG A 742 -4.09 -16.75 -11.88
CA ARG A 742 -2.89 -16.71 -11.05
C ARG A 742 -3.08 -17.32 -9.65
N SER A 743 -4.31 -17.61 -9.25
CA SER A 743 -4.60 -18.20 -7.94
C SER A 743 -4.29 -19.70 -7.92
N SER A 744 -4.32 -20.32 -6.75
CA SER A 744 -4.09 -21.74 -6.60
C SER A 744 -5.12 -22.58 -7.36
N SER A 745 -4.74 -23.78 -7.78
CA SER A 745 -5.64 -24.71 -8.48
C SER A 745 -6.81 -25.15 -7.60
N CYS A 746 -6.62 -25.22 -6.28
CA CYS A 746 -7.67 -25.53 -5.32
C CYS A 746 -8.72 -24.40 -5.27
N ASP A 747 -8.28 -23.14 -5.17
CA ASP A 747 -9.18 -21.99 -5.13
C ASP A 747 -9.92 -21.82 -6.47
N GLN A 748 -9.23 -22.02 -7.61
CA GLN A 748 -9.87 -22.04 -8.93
C GLN A 748 -10.95 -23.13 -9.06
N ALA A 749 -10.71 -24.31 -8.50
CA ALA A 749 -11.68 -25.40 -8.54
C ALA A 749 -12.91 -25.08 -7.69
N THR A 750 -12.72 -24.52 -6.50
CA THR A 750 -13.81 -24.06 -5.63
C THR A 750 -14.64 -22.98 -6.31
N LEU A 751 -14.00 -21.94 -6.87
CA LEU A 751 -14.71 -20.90 -7.62
C LEU A 751 -15.51 -21.48 -8.78
N ARG A 752 -14.92 -22.36 -9.58
CA ARG A 752 -15.64 -23.01 -10.69
C ARG A 752 -16.86 -23.78 -10.21
N GLN A 753 -16.74 -24.48 -9.08
CA GLN A 753 -17.85 -25.24 -8.52
C GLN A 753 -18.97 -24.32 -8.04
N GLU A 754 -18.65 -23.31 -7.22
CA GLU A 754 -19.64 -22.36 -6.70
C GLU A 754 -20.27 -21.52 -7.82
N PHE A 755 -19.50 -21.12 -8.84
CA PHE A 755 -20.02 -20.43 -10.02
C PHE A 755 -20.99 -21.31 -10.82
N ARG A 756 -20.64 -22.58 -11.06
CA ARG A 756 -21.57 -23.53 -11.68
C ARG A 756 -22.84 -23.65 -10.85
N THR A 757 -22.71 -23.84 -9.53
CA THR A 757 -23.87 -23.94 -8.63
C THR A 757 -24.74 -22.68 -8.68
N PHE A 758 -24.16 -21.48 -8.74
CA PHE A 758 -24.88 -20.22 -8.91
C PHE A 758 -25.68 -20.17 -10.23
N MET A 759 -25.06 -20.50 -11.36
CA MET A 759 -25.73 -20.49 -12.66
C MET A 759 -26.88 -21.51 -12.72
N HIS A 760 -26.67 -22.73 -12.19
CA HIS A 760 -27.72 -23.73 -12.11
C HIS A 760 -28.84 -23.31 -11.14
N ALA A 761 -28.51 -22.63 -10.04
CA ALA A 761 -29.52 -22.17 -9.09
C ALA A 761 -30.50 -21.17 -9.71
N HIS A 762 -30.05 -20.26 -10.59
CA HIS A 762 -30.96 -19.41 -11.38
C HIS A 762 -31.90 -20.22 -12.27
N ALA A 763 -31.39 -21.22 -13.00
CA ALA A 763 -32.22 -22.09 -13.82
C ALA A 763 -33.25 -22.87 -12.97
N THR A 764 -32.83 -23.47 -11.86
CA THR A 764 -33.74 -24.19 -10.95
C THR A 764 -34.76 -23.25 -10.28
N GLN A 765 -34.37 -22.02 -9.93
CA GLN A 765 -35.30 -21.01 -9.40
C GLN A 765 -36.38 -20.64 -10.43
N LEU A 766 -36.05 -20.56 -11.72
CA LEU A 766 -37.05 -20.33 -12.78
C LEU A 766 -38.08 -21.46 -12.88
N GLU A 767 -37.64 -22.72 -12.70
CA GLU A 767 -38.57 -23.86 -12.63
C GLU A 767 -39.48 -23.77 -11.40
N ASP A 768 -38.91 -23.44 -10.24
CA ASP A 768 -39.66 -23.21 -8.99
C ASP A 768 -40.69 -22.08 -9.16
N ASN A 769 -40.29 -20.94 -9.72
CA ASN A 769 -41.19 -19.82 -10.03
C ASN A 769 -42.29 -20.26 -11.02
N SER A 770 -41.97 -21.05 -12.04
CA SER A 770 -42.96 -21.60 -12.99
C SER A 770 -43.96 -22.54 -12.32
N ARG A 771 -43.50 -23.40 -11.41
CA ARG A 771 -44.37 -24.29 -10.63
C ARG A 771 -45.29 -23.47 -9.71
N PHE A 772 -44.74 -22.47 -9.03
CA PHE A 772 -45.49 -21.60 -8.12
C PHE A 772 -46.47 -20.67 -8.84
N SER A 773 -46.15 -20.22 -10.06
CA SER A 773 -47.07 -19.39 -10.85
C SER A 773 -48.26 -20.19 -11.42
N LYS A 774 -48.08 -21.49 -11.71
CA LYS A 774 -49.11 -22.39 -12.25
C LYS A 774 -50.10 -22.93 -11.21
N GLN A 775 -49.75 -22.97 -9.93
CA GLN A 775 -50.71 -23.36 -8.88
C GLN A 775 -51.83 -22.32 -8.71
N ASP A 776 -52.94 -22.73 -8.10
CA ASP A 776 -54.04 -21.83 -7.73
C ASP A 776 -53.53 -20.64 -6.89
N SER A 777 -54.37 -19.60 -6.72
CA SER A 777 -54.02 -18.31 -6.07
C SER A 777 -53.67 -18.38 -4.57
N SER A 778 -53.22 -19.54 -4.08
CA SER A 778 -52.59 -19.75 -2.78
C SER A 778 -51.23 -19.05 -2.69
N ASP A 779 -50.95 -18.50 -1.51
CA ASP A 779 -49.66 -17.92 -1.09
C ASP A 779 -48.67 -18.99 -0.58
N VAL A 780 -49.12 -20.25 -0.48
CA VAL A 780 -48.29 -21.40 -0.08
C VAL A 780 -47.90 -22.20 -1.31
N PHE A 781 -46.61 -22.49 -1.47
CA PHE A 781 -46.07 -23.34 -2.52
C PHE A 781 -46.47 -24.80 -2.25
N SER A 782 -47.40 -25.35 -3.03
CA SER A 782 -48.07 -26.61 -2.72
C SER A 782 -47.22 -27.85 -2.98
N SER A 783 -46.21 -27.75 -3.85
CA SER A 783 -45.40 -28.90 -4.28
C SER A 783 -43.92 -28.51 -4.48
N PRO A 784 -43.23 -28.04 -3.42
CA PRO A 784 -41.79 -27.83 -3.49
C PRO A 784 -41.07 -29.18 -3.63
N GLU A 785 -40.01 -29.23 -4.43
CA GLU A 785 -39.21 -30.44 -4.60
C GLU A 785 -38.33 -30.77 -3.38
N GLN A 786 -38.06 -29.76 -2.56
CA GLN A 786 -37.17 -29.82 -1.42
C GLN A 786 -37.83 -29.21 -0.19
N SER A 787 -37.40 -29.63 1.00
CA SER A 787 -37.74 -28.89 2.23
C SER A 787 -37.09 -27.50 2.21
N TYR A 788 -37.65 -26.55 2.95
CA TYR A 788 -37.10 -25.19 3.07
C TYR A 788 -35.61 -25.20 3.46
N PHE A 789 -35.22 -26.06 4.41
CA PHE A 789 -33.82 -26.18 4.82
C PHE A 789 -32.90 -26.64 3.68
N GLN A 790 -33.33 -27.63 2.89
CA GLN A 790 -32.54 -28.10 1.74
C GLN A 790 -32.48 -27.06 0.63
N TRP A 791 -33.60 -26.39 0.37
CA TRP A 791 -33.68 -25.34 -0.64
C TRP A 791 -32.78 -24.15 -0.31
N VAL A 792 -32.84 -23.63 0.93
CA VAL A 792 -31.98 -22.51 1.33
C VAL A 792 -30.49 -22.87 1.31
N ASN A 793 -30.13 -24.12 1.62
CA ASN A 793 -28.73 -24.58 1.55
C ASN A 793 -28.28 -24.98 0.14
N SER A 794 -29.17 -25.01 -0.85
CA SER A 794 -28.87 -25.35 -2.25
C SER A 794 -29.38 -24.26 -3.20
N THR A 795 -30.53 -24.42 -3.84
CA THR A 795 -31.08 -23.50 -4.85
C THR A 795 -31.21 -22.08 -4.31
N GLY A 796 -31.95 -21.89 -3.21
CA GLY A 796 -32.25 -20.56 -2.67
C GLY A 796 -30.99 -19.78 -2.29
N GLY A 797 -30.09 -20.40 -1.49
CA GLY A 797 -28.84 -19.77 -1.10
C GLY A 797 -27.86 -19.58 -2.25
N SER A 798 -27.74 -20.56 -3.15
CA SER A 798 -26.81 -20.44 -4.29
C SER A 798 -27.31 -19.50 -5.38
N HIS A 799 -28.60 -19.16 -5.39
CA HIS A 799 -29.19 -18.17 -6.29
C HIS A 799 -28.72 -16.74 -5.98
N VAL A 800 -28.46 -16.42 -4.70
CA VAL A 800 -27.87 -15.12 -4.37
C VAL A 800 -26.38 -15.14 -4.68
N ALA A 801 -25.85 -14.02 -5.18
CA ALA A 801 -24.48 -13.89 -5.64
C ALA A 801 -23.41 -13.91 -4.53
N CYS A 802 -23.68 -14.52 -3.37
CA CYS A 802 -22.79 -14.53 -2.21
C CYS A 802 -21.68 -15.59 -2.33
N ALA A 803 -22.03 -16.87 -2.50
CA ALA A 803 -21.07 -17.98 -2.43
C ALA A 803 -19.99 -17.92 -3.52
N TYR A 804 -20.38 -17.72 -4.78
CA TYR A 804 -19.40 -17.66 -5.87
C TYR A 804 -18.52 -16.40 -5.78
N SER A 805 -19.08 -15.25 -5.35
CA SER A 805 -18.31 -14.02 -5.14
C SER A 805 -17.32 -14.17 -3.98
N PHE A 806 -17.69 -14.91 -2.94
CA PHE A 806 -16.78 -15.25 -1.84
C PHE A 806 -15.62 -16.13 -2.35
N ALA A 807 -15.93 -17.17 -3.13
CA ALA A 807 -14.91 -18.02 -3.74
C ALA A 807 -14.00 -17.22 -4.69
N PHE A 808 -14.56 -16.25 -5.42
CA PHE A 808 -13.80 -15.33 -6.27
C PHE A 808 -12.85 -14.45 -5.45
N SER A 809 -13.34 -13.89 -4.34
CA SER A 809 -12.51 -13.16 -3.37
C SER A 809 -11.34 -14.02 -2.86
N ASN A 810 -11.56 -15.31 -2.56
CA ASN A 810 -10.50 -16.22 -2.16
C ASN A 810 -9.45 -16.42 -3.27
N CYS A 811 -9.86 -16.51 -4.54
CA CYS A 811 -8.92 -16.49 -5.67
C CYS A 811 -8.09 -15.20 -5.71
N LEU A 812 -8.70 -14.03 -5.46
CA LEU A 812 -7.97 -12.76 -5.42
C LEU A 812 -6.97 -12.69 -4.25
N ILE A 813 -7.33 -13.20 -3.07
CA ILE A 813 -6.43 -13.32 -1.91
C ILE A 813 -5.25 -14.23 -2.27
N SER A 814 -5.53 -15.41 -2.80
CA SER A 814 -4.53 -16.38 -3.23
C SER A 814 -3.54 -15.75 -4.21
N ALA A 815 -4.03 -15.09 -5.27
CA ALA A 815 -3.19 -14.53 -6.32
C ALA A 815 -2.36 -13.32 -5.89
N ASN A 816 -2.94 -12.40 -5.11
CA ASN A 816 -2.33 -11.10 -4.84
C ASN A 816 -1.63 -11.01 -3.49
N LEU A 817 -2.16 -11.67 -2.44
CA LEU A 817 -1.56 -11.63 -1.10
C LEU A 817 -0.63 -12.83 -0.85
N LEU A 818 -0.95 -13.99 -1.43
CA LEU A 818 -0.24 -15.26 -1.17
C LEU A 818 0.52 -15.80 -2.38
N GLN A 819 0.67 -15.00 -3.44
CA GLN A 819 1.49 -15.32 -4.63
C GLN A 819 1.10 -16.65 -5.31
N GLY A 820 -0.20 -16.96 -5.37
CA GLY A 820 -0.75 -18.16 -6.01
C GLY A 820 -0.85 -19.38 -5.11
N ASN A 821 -0.44 -19.29 -3.84
CA ASN A 821 -0.67 -20.35 -2.85
C ASN A 821 -2.14 -20.38 -2.40
N ASP A 822 -2.61 -21.52 -1.89
CA ASP A 822 -3.96 -21.69 -1.35
C ASP A 822 -4.30 -20.58 -0.34
N ALA A 823 -5.45 -19.94 -0.50
CA ALA A 823 -5.95 -18.93 0.44
C ALA A 823 -6.03 -19.46 1.88
N PHE A 824 -6.44 -20.73 2.01
CA PHE A 824 -6.61 -21.45 3.27
C PHE A 824 -6.04 -22.86 3.11
N PRO A 825 -4.74 -23.10 3.40
CA PRO A 825 -4.08 -24.36 3.07
C PRO A 825 -4.50 -25.54 3.95
N SER A 826 -4.79 -25.32 5.24
CA SER A 826 -5.08 -26.43 6.16
C SER A 826 -6.52 -26.94 6.05
N VAL A 827 -6.74 -28.24 6.30
CA VAL A 827 -8.09 -28.86 6.25
C VAL A 827 -9.05 -28.15 7.20
N THR A 828 -8.58 -27.78 8.40
CA THR A 828 -9.37 -27.03 9.38
C THR A 828 -9.76 -25.67 8.84
N GLN A 829 -8.81 -24.90 8.29
CA GLN A 829 -9.10 -23.60 7.69
C GLN A 829 -10.09 -23.73 6.51
N LYS A 830 -9.92 -24.73 5.63
CA LYS A 830 -10.85 -25.00 4.51
C LYS A 830 -12.27 -25.30 4.98
N TYR A 831 -12.41 -26.07 6.06
CA TYR A 831 -13.71 -26.36 6.65
C TYR A 831 -14.36 -25.11 7.24
N LEU A 832 -13.61 -24.34 8.04
CA LEU A 832 -14.11 -23.13 8.69
C LEU A 832 -14.49 -22.05 7.68
N ILE A 833 -13.66 -21.79 6.66
CA ILE A 833 -14.00 -20.80 5.63
C ILE A 833 -15.23 -21.22 4.80
N SER A 834 -15.40 -22.52 4.53
CA SER A 834 -16.60 -23.04 3.86
C SER A 834 -17.86 -22.86 4.72
N SER A 835 -17.73 -23.04 6.04
CA SER A 835 -18.81 -22.79 7.00
C SER A 835 -19.18 -21.30 7.05
N VAL A 836 -18.19 -20.40 7.12
CA VAL A 836 -18.39 -18.95 7.02
C VAL A 836 -19.16 -18.59 5.75
N MET A 837 -18.67 -19.05 4.59
CA MET A 837 -19.30 -18.79 3.29
C MET A 837 -20.75 -19.28 3.24
N ARG A 838 -21.03 -20.50 3.74
CA ARG A 838 -22.38 -21.07 3.71
C ARG A 838 -23.36 -20.32 4.61
N HIS A 839 -22.96 -19.99 5.84
CA HIS A 839 -23.81 -19.23 6.76
C HIS A 839 -24.10 -17.82 6.23
N ALA A 840 -23.08 -17.13 5.70
CA ALA A 840 -23.26 -15.82 5.06
C ALA A 840 -24.22 -15.90 3.85
N THR A 841 -24.11 -16.95 3.04
CA THR A 841 -24.97 -17.17 1.86
C THR A 841 -26.42 -17.44 2.25
N ASN A 842 -26.65 -18.32 3.22
CA ASN A 842 -27.99 -18.63 3.71
C ASN A 842 -28.67 -17.39 4.31
N MET A 843 -27.92 -16.63 5.11
CA MET A 843 -28.38 -15.39 5.72
C MET A 843 -28.75 -14.34 4.66
N CYS A 844 -27.89 -14.16 3.66
CA CYS A 844 -28.11 -13.27 2.52
C CYS A 844 -29.44 -13.59 1.80
N ARG A 845 -29.70 -14.88 1.53
CA ARG A 845 -30.97 -15.30 0.92
C ARG A 845 -32.17 -14.98 1.81
N MET A 846 -32.10 -15.27 3.11
CA MET A 846 -33.22 -15.06 4.02
C MET A 846 -33.61 -13.59 4.17
N TYR A 847 -32.63 -12.68 4.22
CA TYR A 847 -32.90 -11.24 4.33
C TYR A 847 -33.33 -10.62 3.00
N ASN A 848 -32.76 -11.07 1.88
CA ASN A 848 -33.27 -10.72 0.56
C ASN A 848 -34.75 -11.09 0.43
N ASP A 849 -35.09 -12.35 0.73
CA ASP A 849 -36.48 -12.83 0.71
C ASP A 849 -37.36 -12.04 1.68
N PHE A 850 -36.86 -11.65 2.86
CA PHE A 850 -37.63 -10.84 3.82
C PHE A 850 -38.01 -9.47 3.24
N GLY A 851 -37.09 -8.81 2.53
CA GLY A 851 -37.29 -7.51 1.90
C GLY A 851 -38.22 -7.56 0.69
N SER A 852 -38.15 -8.64 -0.10
CA SER A 852 -38.83 -8.77 -1.39
C SER A 852 -40.23 -9.40 -1.33
N ILE A 853 -40.73 -9.77 -0.14
CA ILE A 853 -42.03 -10.47 0.04
C ILE A 853 -43.16 -9.88 -0.81
N ALA A 854 -43.32 -8.56 -0.81
CA ALA A 854 -44.42 -7.92 -1.52
C ALA A 854 -44.29 -8.05 -3.05
N ARG A 855 -43.07 -7.86 -3.56
CA ARG A 855 -42.74 -8.01 -4.98
C ARG A 855 -42.88 -9.47 -5.42
N ASP A 856 -42.28 -10.40 -4.68
CA ASP A 856 -42.28 -11.82 -5.07
C ASP A 856 -43.69 -12.42 -5.06
N ASN A 857 -44.57 -11.96 -4.16
CA ASN A 857 -45.99 -12.31 -4.20
C ASN A 857 -46.69 -11.80 -5.47
N ALA A 858 -46.38 -10.57 -5.90
CA ALA A 858 -46.97 -9.97 -7.09
C ALA A 858 -46.45 -10.62 -8.38
N GLU A 859 -45.15 -10.91 -8.45
CA GLU A 859 -44.47 -11.53 -9.60
C GLU A 859 -44.63 -13.06 -9.63
N ARG A 860 -45.18 -13.66 -8.56
CA ARG A 860 -45.26 -15.12 -8.37
C ARG A 860 -43.88 -15.80 -8.43
N ASN A 861 -42.90 -15.16 -7.80
CA ASN A 861 -41.57 -15.71 -7.56
C ASN A 861 -41.54 -16.47 -6.22
N VAL A 862 -40.83 -17.59 -6.16
CA VAL A 862 -40.70 -18.40 -4.94
C VAL A 862 -39.81 -17.68 -3.92
N ASN A 863 -40.37 -17.51 -2.72
CA ASN A 863 -39.76 -16.85 -1.58
C ASN A 863 -39.78 -17.81 -0.38
N SER A 864 -38.83 -17.65 0.55
CA SER A 864 -38.80 -18.36 1.83
C SER A 864 -40.18 -18.50 2.50
N ILE A 865 -41.00 -17.44 2.52
CA ILE A 865 -42.30 -17.45 3.23
C ILE A 865 -43.40 -18.28 2.54
N HIS A 866 -43.19 -18.70 1.29
CA HIS A 866 -44.13 -19.51 0.52
C HIS A 866 -44.00 -21.00 0.88
N PHE A 867 -42.91 -21.43 1.51
CA PHE A 867 -42.71 -22.83 1.87
C PHE A 867 -43.74 -23.32 2.91
N PRO A 868 -44.29 -24.54 2.76
CA PRO A 868 -45.30 -25.10 3.68
C PRO A 868 -44.92 -25.05 5.16
N GLU A 869 -43.63 -25.14 5.47
CA GLU A 869 -43.06 -25.07 6.82
C GLU A 869 -43.33 -23.73 7.53
N PHE A 870 -43.58 -22.65 6.77
CA PHE A 870 -43.98 -21.35 7.29
C PHE A 870 -45.50 -21.21 7.45
N ALA A 871 -46.29 -21.92 6.64
CA ALA A 871 -47.75 -21.78 6.61
C ALA A 871 -48.45 -22.37 7.85
N LEU A 872 -47.86 -23.40 8.47
CA LEU A 872 -48.47 -24.15 9.56
C LEU A 872 -47.53 -24.24 10.77
N CYS A 873 -47.96 -23.72 11.92
CA CYS A 873 -47.33 -24.02 13.20
C CYS A 873 -48.37 -24.58 14.17
N LYS A 874 -48.09 -25.76 14.75
CA LYS A 874 -49.00 -26.48 15.67
C LYS A 874 -50.42 -26.71 15.12
N GLY A 875 -50.56 -26.85 13.80
CA GLY A 875 -51.85 -27.08 13.14
C GLY A 875 -52.71 -25.82 12.95
N THR A 876 -52.20 -24.63 13.26
CA THR A 876 -52.88 -23.34 13.03
C THR A 876 -52.23 -22.56 11.88
N SER A 877 -53.06 -22.03 10.98
CA SER A 877 -52.66 -21.11 9.91
C SER A 877 -51.96 -19.88 10.51
N GLN A 878 -50.81 -19.51 9.95
CA GLN A 878 -49.98 -18.41 10.43
C GLN A 878 -50.27 -17.13 9.63
N SER A 879 -50.33 -15.98 10.33
CA SER A 879 -50.38 -14.68 9.66
C SER A 879 -49.06 -14.39 8.93
N LEU A 880 -49.06 -13.48 7.96
CA LEU A 880 -47.84 -13.05 7.28
C LEU A 880 -46.79 -12.50 8.28
N ASP A 881 -47.23 -11.78 9.31
CA ASP A 881 -46.34 -11.25 10.35
C ASP A 881 -45.70 -12.36 11.19
N ASP A 882 -46.42 -13.44 11.47
CA ASP A 882 -45.87 -14.61 12.15
C ASP A 882 -44.82 -15.33 11.28
N ARG A 883 -45.09 -15.47 9.98
CA ARG A 883 -44.14 -16.04 9.01
C ARG A 883 -42.86 -15.20 8.91
N LYS A 884 -43.01 -13.87 8.78
CA LYS A 884 -41.89 -12.91 8.79
C LYS A 884 -41.06 -13.03 10.05
N LYS A 885 -41.71 -13.04 11.22
CA LYS A 885 -41.03 -13.18 12.51
C LYS A 885 -40.23 -14.47 12.60
N ARG A 886 -40.78 -15.58 12.10
CA ARG A 886 -40.06 -16.87 12.06
C ARG A 886 -38.87 -16.83 11.10
N LEU A 887 -39.01 -16.22 9.91
CA LEU A 887 -37.90 -16.06 8.98
C LEU A 887 -36.76 -15.26 9.62
N SER A 888 -37.07 -14.13 10.27
CA SER A 888 -36.08 -13.33 11.00
C SER A 888 -35.39 -14.11 12.13
N GLN A 889 -36.10 -15.00 12.83
CA GLN A 889 -35.50 -15.85 13.86
C GLN A 889 -34.50 -16.87 13.29
N ILE A 890 -34.80 -17.44 12.11
CA ILE A 890 -33.89 -18.37 11.44
C ILE A 890 -32.68 -17.60 10.88
N ALA A 891 -32.90 -16.42 10.28
CA ALA A 891 -31.82 -15.57 9.82
C ALA A 891 -30.87 -15.14 10.97
N ALA A 892 -31.43 -14.80 12.14
CA ALA A 892 -30.63 -14.52 13.34
C ALA A 892 -29.83 -15.73 13.84
N TYR A 893 -30.35 -16.96 13.66
CA TYR A 893 -29.61 -18.18 13.95
C TYR A 893 -28.43 -18.38 12.98
N GLU A 894 -28.62 -18.13 11.68
CA GLU A 894 -27.55 -18.18 10.68
C GLU A 894 -26.45 -17.14 10.97
N GLN A 895 -26.81 -15.90 11.33
CA GLN A 895 -25.85 -14.88 11.78
C GLN A 895 -25.03 -15.37 12.99
N ALA A 896 -25.68 -15.95 14.00
CA ALA A 896 -24.97 -16.47 15.18
C ALA A 896 -24.01 -17.63 14.83
N CYS A 897 -24.33 -18.42 13.79
CA CYS A 897 -23.45 -19.45 13.26
C CYS A 897 -22.27 -18.84 12.49
N LEU A 898 -22.51 -17.83 11.66
CA LEU A 898 -21.49 -17.06 10.96
C LEU A 898 -20.48 -16.46 11.94
N ASP A 899 -20.95 -15.76 12.98
CA ASP A 899 -20.10 -15.15 14.00
C ASP A 899 -19.22 -16.19 14.72
N ARG A 900 -19.77 -17.38 14.97
CA ARG A 900 -19.03 -18.47 15.63
C ARG A 900 -17.98 -19.06 14.70
N ALA A 901 -18.32 -19.28 13.42
CA ALA A 901 -17.40 -19.79 12.41
C ALA A 901 -16.26 -18.80 12.16
N MET A 902 -16.56 -17.49 12.08
CA MET A 902 -15.56 -16.43 11.95
C MET A 902 -14.60 -16.40 13.16
N LYS A 903 -15.12 -16.44 14.39
CA LYS A 903 -14.27 -16.49 15.61
C LYS A 903 -13.40 -17.73 15.68
N ALA A 904 -13.87 -18.87 15.17
CA ALA A 904 -13.07 -20.08 15.09
C ALA A 904 -11.96 -19.92 14.04
N LEU A 905 -12.28 -19.37 12.87
CA LEU A 905 -11.31 -19.11 11.81
C LEU A 905 -10.22 -18.11 12.23
N GLU A 906 -10.59 -17.06 12.97
CA GLU A 906 -9.64 -16.04 13.48
C GLU A 906 -8.61 -16.61 14.48
N ARG A 907 -8.95 -17.69 15.21
CA ARG A 907 -8.03 -18.34 16.17
C ARG A 907 -7.09 -19.35 15.51
N GLN A 908 -7.51 -19.94 14.39
CA GLN A 908 -6.78 -21.03 13.76
C GLN A 908 -5.30 -20.72 13.43
N PRO A 909 -4.91 -19.51 12.99
CA PRO A 909 -3.50 -19.21 12.74
C PRO A 909 -2.61 -19.34 13.99
N GLN A 910 -3.14 -19.01 15.17
CA GLN A 910 -2.42 -19.18 16.44
C GLN A 910 -2.29 -20.66 16.81
N ASP A 911 -3.33 -21.45 16.53
CA ASP A 911 -3.31 -22.90 16.77
C ASP A 911 -2.35 -23.64 15.82
N ASP A 912 -2.23 -23.16 14.57
CA ASP A 912 -1.37 -23.75 13.54
C ASP A 912 0.12 -23.31 13.69
N ALA A 913 0.40 -22.08 14.12
CA ALA A 913 1.75 -21.48 14.08
C ALA A 913 2.24 -20.85 15.41
N GLY A 914 1.47 -20.91 16.50
CA GLY A 914 1.79 -20.24 17.78
C GLY A 914 1.72 -18.70 17.68
N ASP A 915 2.51 -18.00 18.51
CA ASP A 915 2.60 -16.53 18.53
C ASP A 915 3.22 -15.94 17.24
N CYS A 916 3.69 -16.78 16.31
CA CYS A 916 4.36 -16.40 15.07
C CYS A 916 3.42 -16.25 13.87
N ALA A 917 2.10 -16.08 14.07
CA ALA A 917 1.17 -15.89 12.97
C ALA A 917 1.58 -14.68 12.10
N GLY A 918 1.94 -14.93 10.84
CA GLY A 918 2.51 -13.92 9.95
C GLY A 918 1.54 -12.77 9.59
N SER A 919 2.09 -11.61 9.21
CA SER A 919 1.34 -10.41 8.78
C SER A 919 0.28 -10.73 7.70
N LYS A 920 0.64 -11.59 6.74
CA LYS A 920 -0.22 -12.04 5.63
C LYS A 920 -1.45 -12.85 6.10
N GLU A 921 -1.31 -13.68 7.13
CA GLU A 921 -2.42 -14.48 7.69
C GLU A 921 -3.47 -13.58 8.38
N MET A 922 -3.01 -12.62 9.17
CA MET A 922 -3.92 -11.63 9.76
C MET A 922 -4.57 -10.77 8.69
N ARG A 923 -3.83 -10.45 7.62
CA ARG A 923 -4.34 -9.63 6.52
C ARG A 923 -5.48 -10.30 5.76
N LYS A 924 -5.36 -11.59 5.39
CA LYS A 924 -6.46 -12.29 4.68
C LYS A 924 -7.74 -12.38 5.51
N LEU A 925 -7.64 -12.57 6.83
CA LEU A 925 -8.81 -12.61 7.72
C LEU A 925 -9.55 -11.28 7.76
N LYS A 926 -8.84 -10.14 7.73
CA LYS A 926 -9.47 -8.80 7.60
C LYS A 926 -10.24 -8.65 6.29
N ILE A 927 -9.78 -9.23 5.19
CA ILE A 927 -10.47 -9.21 3.89
C ILE A 927 -11.73 -10.08 3.95
N VAL A 928 -11.66 -11.27 4.54
CA VAL A 928 -12.85 -12.13 4.76
C VAL A 928 -13.89 -11.43 5.61
N LYS A 929 -13.45 -10.78 6.70
CA LYS A 929 -14.35 -10.01 7.57
C LYS A 929 -15.00 -8.84 6.83
N LEU A 930 -14.24 -8.11 6.01
CA LEU A 930 -14.79 -7.06 5.15
C LEU A 930 -15.90 -7.61 4.24
N PHE A 931 -15.69 -8.76 3.61
CA PHE A 931 -16.72 -9.39 2.79
C PHE A 931 -17.98 -9.71 3.61
N CYS A 932 -17.84 -10.31 4.78
CA CYS A 932 -18.97 -10.64 5.67
C CYS A 932 -19.73 -9.38 6.09
N ASP A 933 -19.00 -8.31 6.44
CA ASP A 933 -19.55 -7.01 6.81
C ASP A 933 -20.34 -6.34 5.66
N VAL A 934 -19.91 -6.56 4.41
CA VAL A 934 -20.64 -6.11 3.22
C VAL A 934 -21.94 -6.91 3.05
N THR A 935 -21.89 -8.24 3.18
CA THR A 935 -23.09 -9.08 3.14
C THR A 935 -24.10 -8.67 4.23
N GLU A 936 -23.64 -8.49 5.46
CA GLU A 936 -24.50 -8.06 6.57
C GLU A 936 -25.10 -6.67 6.34
N LEU A 937 -24.37 -5.75 5.68
CA LEU A 937 -24.94 -4.46 5.32
C LEU A 937 -26.07 -4.58 4.29
N TYR A 938 -25.90 -5.41 3.26
CA TYR A 938 -26.98 -5.67 2.30
C TYR A 938 -28.21 -6.23 3.00
N ASP A 939 -28.02 -7.18 3.92
CA ASP A 939 -29.08 -7.80 4.70
C ASP A 939 -29.87 -6.78 5.53
N GLN A 940 -29.16 -5.88 6.20
CA GLN A 940 -29.78 -4.80 6.97
C GLN A 940 -30.52 -3.81 6.07
N LEU A 941 -30.01 -3.53 4.86
CA LEU A 941 -30.69 -2.65 3.92
C LEU A 941 -31.96 -3.29 3.34
N TYR A 942 -31.95 -4.58 2.99
CA TYR A 942 -33.14 -5.31 2.50
C TYR A 942 -34.30 -5.28 3.50
N VAL A 943 -34.01 -5.35 4.80
CA VAL A 943 -35.03 -5.21 5.86
C VAL A 943 -35.66 -3.82 5.89
N ILE A 944 -34.88 -2.78 5.58
CA ILE A 944 -35.34 -1.39 5.64
C ILE A 944 -36.08 -0.99 4.35
N LYS A 945 -35.60 -1.45 3.19
CA LYS A 945 -36.13 -1.12 1.87
C LYS A 945 -35.79 -2.24 0.88
N ASP A 946 -36.77 -2.60 0.05
CA ASP A 946 -36.50 -3.47 -1.11
C ASP A 946 -35.53 -2.76 -2.08
N LEU A 947 -34.42 -3.42 -2.37
CA LEU A 947 -33.33 -2.89 -3.21
C LEU A 947 -33.28 -3.53 -4.59
N SER A 948 -34.12 -4.53 -4.87
CA SER A 948 -34.10 -5.24 -6.14
C SER A 948 -34.94 -4.51 -7.20
N SER A 949 -34.59 -4.75 -8.47
CA SER A 949 -35.38 -4.26 -9.61
C SER A 949 -36.72 -5.00 -9.67
N SER A 950 -37.75 -4.31 -10.18
CA SER A 950 -39.04 -4.92 -10.52
C SER A 950 -39.17 -5.03 -12.04
N MET A 951 -39.86 -6.08 -12.50
CA MET A 951 -40.24 -6.18 -13.91
C MET A 951 -41.46 -5.29 -14.19
N LYS A 952 -41.44 -4.56 -15.32
CA LYS A 952 -42.56 -3.70 -15.75
C LYS A 952 -43.52 -4.41 -16.69
#